data_AF-A0A8T0X9X1-F1
#
_entry.id   AF-A0A8T0X9X1-F1
#
_cell.length_a   1.000
_cell.length_b   1.000
_cell.length_c   1.000
_cell.angle_alpha   90.00
_cell.angle_beta   90.00
_cell.angle_gamma   90.00
#
_symmetry.space_group_name_H-M   'P 1'
#
loop_
_entity.id
_entity.type
_entity.pdbx_description
1 polymer ?
#
loop_
_entity_poly.entity_id
_entity_poly.type
_entity_poly.pdbx_seq_one_letter_code
_entity_poly.pdbx_strand_id
1 'polypeptide(L)'
;MDHVNDPQEGISTERAFEADPISSLSETITLRSLVVSLILGASLSAVAMKISLNSGFLPPLTIPAGLIGFYLSRALIRILDYFEVAHLPFTRQENTVIQTCVAACSAITFSGGFGTYILAMGKEAAGGDVGDGKNIVEPSIGRLITFLFLVSFSGMFILMPFRKVMIIRHGLTYPSGMATAQLINSFHTPQGANNARQQVHMLFRSLGGTIFWNAFQWFFTAAKGCGFRAFPVFGLEAYKHGFYFDFCMTNIAIGMLCPYIITVSLFIGSVISWGIVSPYIAAKEGIWYTTDLSTATLSNMKGYKVFIGVSMILADGLFNFMSIMFCTLCAMYKRRRQPMQGQDHDSDDDSDMQLPFHSLNAAEQQKTMQSFDDRHRAQVFVRDHIPNCVSILCYILLSALCTIAIPYLYPQIRPHHVALIYLAAPVFAFCDAYGFGVTDMNLSSTYGKLAMLLVGSVVGCNNGGVIAGLVSCGIVMATMCNSNNLMQELKTGYLTLTSPRAVFISQAIGTGLGCVINPVMFWAFYKAQDGDTNLFDAPYARVYRGIAMLSAGGKGLPLHSLWLCKLFFALALALSVFRDVAARKQWRVAPYMPSTICVAIAFVVPARMPIDMFVGSLVMYLWRHADSGKAPAFSAAVASGMICGDGLGNLLSSMVALTHVTAPMCIKFVSSSENVKLDAFLATLTRT
;
A
#
# COMPACT_ATOMS: atom_id res chain seq x y z
N MET A 1 21.30 -27.46 31.09
CA MET A 1 19.94 -27.19 31.58
C MET A 1 19.94 -25.74 32.02
N ASP A 2 19.80 -24.83 31.06
CA ASP A 2 19.75 -23.40 31.34
C ASP A 2 18.29 -22.98 31.54
N HIS A 3 18.08 -22.09 32.50
CA HIS A 3 16.77 -21.69 33.03
C HIS A 3 15.79 -21.25 31.93
N VAL A 4 14.73 -22.05 31.74
CA VAL A 4 13.69 -21.87 30.70
C VAL A 4 12.67 -20.77 31.02
N ASN A 5 12.79 -20.03 32.13
CA ASN A 5 11.80 -19.00 32.50
C ASN A 5 12.46 -17.80 33.19
N ASP A 6 13.12 -16.93 32.42
CA ASP A 6 13.24 -15.52 32.84
C ASP A 6 12.01 -14.76 32.31
N PRO A 7 11.07 -14.32 33.16
CA PRO A 7 9.87 -13.59 32.73
C PRO A 7 10.17 -12.21 32.10
N GLN A 8 11.44 -11.76 32.07
CA GLN A 8 11.87 -10.54 31.37
C GLN A 8 12.22 -10.74 29.88
N GLU A 9 12.51 -11.97 29.44
CA GLU A 9 12.65 -12.26 28.02
C GLU A 9 11.27 -12.56 27.44
N GLY A 10 10.77 -11.64 26.60
CA GLY A 10 9.52 -11.84 25.88
C GLY A 10 9.50 -13.14 25.06
N ILE A 11 8.29 -13.53 24.61
CA ILE A 11 8.07 -14.74 23.79
C ILE A 11 9.03 -14.73 22.58
N SER A 12 10.06 -15.58 22.62
CA SER A 12 11.02 -15.73 21.52
C SER A 12 10.48 -16.73 20.51
N THR A 13 10.06 -16.20 19.36
CA THR A 13 9.63 -17.01 18.22
C THR A 13 10.79 -17.77 17.60
N GLU A 14 12.00 -17.21 17.55
CA GLU A 14 13.12 -17.86 16.88
C GLU A 14 13.73 -19.00 17.72
N ARG A 15 13.65 -18.94 19.07
CA ARG A 15 14.02 -20.10 19.91
C ARG A 15 13.19 -21.35 19.60
N ALA A 16 11.93 -21.20 19.17
CA ALA A 16 11.10 -22.33 18.79
C ALA A 16 11.57 -23.04 17.50
N PHE A 17 12.39 -22.37 16.68
CA PHE A 17 12.91 -22.86 15.40
C PHE A 17 14.44 -23.02 15.40
N GLU A 18 15.10 -22.92 16.56
CA GLU A 18 16.57 -22.98 16.66
C GLU A 18 17.15 -24.33 16.19
N ALA A 19 16.36 -25.40 16.28
CA ALA A 19 16.73 -26.74 15.82
C ALA A 19 16.60 -26.92 14.29
N ASP A 20 15.91 -26.03 13.58
CA ASP A 20 15.67 -26.17 12.14
C ASP A 20 16.79 -25.48 11.34
N PRO A 21 17.47 -26.19 10.43
CA PRO A 21 18.50 -25.57 9.59
C PRO A 21 17.88 -24.53 8.64
N ILE A 22 18.62 -23.45 8.38
CA ILE A 22 18.19 -22.42 7.41
C ILE A 22 18.18 -23.06 6.02
N SER A 23 17.00 -23.09 5.39
CA SER A 23 16.80 -23.68 4.06
C SER A 23 17.66 -23.01 2.99
N SER A 24 18.24 -23.81 2.11
CA SER A 24 18.94 -23.33 0.92
C SER A 24 17.98 -22.72 -0.10
N LEU A 25 18.50 -21.98 -1.09
CA LEU A 25 17.66 -21.34 -2.12
C LEU A 25 16.79 -22.35 -2.88
N SER A 26 17.36 -23.51 -3.23
CA SER A 26 16.69 -24.60 -3.96
C SER A 26 15.62 -25.31 -3.13
N GLU A 27 15.76 -25.34 -1.80
CA GLU A 27 14.75 -25.90 -0.89
C GLU A 27 13.62 -24.89 -0.61
N THR A 28 13.89 -23.60 -0.82
CA THR A 28 12.93 -22.53 -0.56
C THR A 28 12.05 -22.23 -1.80
N ILE A 29 12.62 -22.32 -3.00
CA ILE A 29 11.90 -22.16 -4.28
C ILE A 29 11.72 -23.55 -4.91
N THR A 30 10.64 -24.23 -4.54
CA THR A 30 10.30 -25.57 -5.04
C THR A 30 9.40 -25.49 -6.27
N LEU A 31 9.33 -26.57 -7.07
CA LEU A 31 8.34 -26.65 -8.16
C LEU A 31 6.90 -26.54 -7.63
N ARG A 32 6.63 -27.13 -6.45
CA ARG A 32 5.35 -27.01 -5.75
C ARG A 32 5.00 -25.55 -5.48
N SER A 33 5.93 -24.76 -4.94
CA SER A 33 5.66 -23.36 -4.61
C SER A 33 5.34 -22.54 -5.86
N LEU A 34 6.01 -22.81 -6.98
CA LEU A 34 5.73 -22.16 -8.27
C LEU A 34 4.34 -22.53 -8.81
N VAL A 35 3.95 -23.81 -8.79
CA VAL A 35 2.63 -24.27 -9.26
C VAL A 35 1.51 -23.69 -8.40
N VAL A 36 1.65 -23.75 -7.07
CA VAL A 36 0.69 -23.15 -6.13
C VAL A 36 0.58 -21.65 -6.37
N SER A 37 1.71 -20.96 -6.56
CA SER A 37 1.72 -19.52 -6.84
C SER A 37 1.04 -19.15 -8.15
N LEU A 38 1.20 -19.96 -9.19
CA LEU A 38 0.55 -19.74 -10.49
C LEU A 38 -0.97 -19.84 -10.38
N ILE A 39 -1.47 -20.90 -9.74
CA ILE A 39 -2.91 -21.15 -9.56
C ILE A 39 -3.53 -20.05 -8.69
N LEU A 40 -2.91 -19.75 -7.55
CA LEU A 40 -3.40 -18.74 -6.62
C LEU A 40 -3.29 -17.33 -7.19
N GLY A 41 -2.16 -17.02 -7.84
CA GLY A 41 -1.96 -15.75 -8.55
C GLY A 41 -3.06 -15.51 -9.58
N ALA A 42 -3.34 -16.48 -10.46
CA ALA A 42 -4.41 -16.36 -11.44
C ALA A 42 -5.80 -16.17 -10.81
N SER A 43 -6.13 -16.96 -9.79
CA SER A 43 -7.44 -16.89 -9.13
C SER A 43 -7.67 -15.56 -8.39
N LEU A 44 -6.68 -15.10 -7.60
CA LEU A 44 -6.78 -13.85 -6.87
C LEU A 44 -6.70 -12.64 -7.79
N SER A 45 -5.92 -12.70 -8.87
CA SER A 45 -5.90 -11.67 -9.91
C SER A 45 -7.25 -11.46 -10.58
N ALA A 46 -8.02 -12.54 -10.83
CA ALA A 46 -9.36 -12.41 -11.41
C ALA A 46 -10.31 -11.64 -10.49
N VAL A 47 -10.30 -11.94 -9.18
CA VAL A 47 -11.12 -11.23 -8.18
C VAL A 47 -10.63 -9.79 -8.01
N ALA A 48 -9.30 -9.60 -7.91
CA ALA A 48 -8.66 -8.30 -7.82
C ALA A 48 -9.01 -7.41 -9.01
N MET A 49 -9.11 -7.97 -10.23
CA MET A 49 -9.41 -7.22 -11.44
C MET A 49 -10.82 -6.64 -11.37
N LYS A 50 -11.82 -7.45 -10.99
CA LYS A 50 -13.20 -6.98 -10.82
C LYS A 50 -13.31 -5.89 -9.75
N ILE A 51 -12.59 -6.04 -8.63
CA ILE A 51 -12.54 -5.03 -7.56
C ILE A 51 -11.89 -3.74 -8.08
N SER A 52 -10.77 -3.85 -8.80
CA SER A 52 -10.01 -2.73 -9.37
C SER A 52 -10.85 -1.94 -10.38
N LEU A 53 -11.58 -2.62 -11.27
CA LEU A 53 -12.43 -1.98 -12.28
C LEU A 53 -13.64 -1.26 -11.67
N ASN A 54 -14.22 -1.77 -10.59
CA ASN A 54 -15.43 -1.18 -9.98
C ASN A 54 -15.15 -0.16 -8.88
N SER A 55 -14.20 -0.46 -7.99
CA SER A 55 -13.95 0.32 -6.76
C SER A 55 -12.64 1.10 -6.79
N GLY A 56 -11.72 0.82 -7.74
CA GLY A 56 -10.42 1.50 -7.85
C GLY A 56 -9.47 1.35 -6.65
N PHE A 57 -9.87 0.56 -5.63
CA PHE A 57 -9.12 0.30 -4.41
C PHE A 57 -9.02 -1.20 -4.19
N LEU A 58 -7.81 -1.71 -4.02
CA LEU A 58 -7.55 -3.13 -3.79
C LEU A 58 -7.13 -3.35 -2.33
N PRO A 59 -7.87 -4.16 -1.54
CA PRO A 59 -7.44 -4.50 -0.19
C PRO A 59 -6.14 -5.34 -0.21
N PRO A 60 -5.38 -5.39 0.90
CA PRO A 60 -4.18 -6.22 0.98
C PRO A 60 -4.50 -7.70 0.78
N LEU A 61 -4.05 -8.30 -0.32
CA LEU A 61 -4.25 -9.72 -0.64
C LEU A 61 -3.11 -10.63 -0.15
N THR A 62 -2.08 -10.06 0.50
CA THR A 62 -0.89 -10.79 1.00
C THR A 62 -1.24 -11.85 2.04
N ILE A 63 -2.11 -11.50 2.99
CA ILE A 63 -2.48 -12.38 4.11
C ILE A 63 -3.40 -13.53 3.63
N PRO A 64 -4.45 -13.30 2.82
CA PRO A 64 -5.18 -14.39 2.17
C PRO A 64 -4.28 -15.29 1.33
N ALA A 65 -3.29 -14.72 0.61
CA ALA A 65 -2.34 -15.52 -0.18
C ALA A 65 -1.51 -16.47 0.70
N GLY A 66 -1.01 -16.02 1.85
CA GLY A 66 -0.28 -16.88 2.80
C GLY A 66 -1.15 -17.97 3.45
N LEU A 67 -2.42 -17.67 3.75
CA LEU A 67 -3.35 -18.67 4.30
C LEU A 67 -3.72 -19.73 3.27
N ILE A 68 -4.21 -19.31 2.09
CA ILE A 68 -4.67 -20.23 1.05
C ILE A 68 -3.46 -21.00 0.48
N GLY A 69 -2.30 -20.35 0.38
CA GLY A 69 -1.03 -20.97 0.01
C GLY A 69 -0.63 -22.12 0.93
N PHE A 70 -0.77 -21.94 2.25
CA PHE A 70 -0.53 -23.00 3.23
C PHE A 70 -1.44 -24.22 3.01
N TYR A 71 -2.75 -24.01 2.92
CA TYR A 71 -3.72 -25.11 2.77
C TYR A 71 -3.58 -25.81 1.41
N LEU A 72 -3.38 -25.08 0.31
CA LEU A 72 -3.21 -25.68 -1.01
C LEU A 72 -1.91 -26.50 -1.09
N SER A 73 -0.83 -26.02 -0.47
CA SER A 73 0.43 -26.76 -0.39
C SER A 73 0.29 -28.04 0.43
N ARG A 74 -0.40 -27.98 1.58
CA ARG A 74 -0.72 -29.18 2.39
C ARG A 74 -1.61 -30.17 1.66
N ALA A 75 -2.58 -29.70 0.89
CA ALA A 75 -3.42 -30.55 0.06
C ALA A 75 -2.58 -31.25 -1.03
N LEU A 76 -1.70 -30.51 -1.71
CA LEU A 76 -0.82 -31.08 -2.72
C LEU A 76 0.15 -32.12 -2.14
N ILE A 77 0.68 -31.88 -0.94
CA ILE A 77 1.53 -32.85 -0.23
C ILE A 77 0.79 -34.14 0.04
N ARG A 78 -0.44 -34.07 0.56
CA ARG A 78 -1.26 -35.28 0.78
C ARG A 78 -1.55 -36.05 -0.50
N ILE A 79 -1.69 -35.35 -1.62
CA ILE A 79 -1.85 -35.97 -2.93
C ILE A 79 -0.54 -36.67 -3.35
N LEU A 80 0.61 -36.01 -3.17
CA LEU A 80 1.92 -36.60 -3.47
C LEU A 80 2.23 -37.80 -2.56
N ASP A 81 1.87 -37.74 -1.28
CA ASP A 81 1.93 -38.86 -0.33
C ASP A 81 1.09 -40.05 -0.83
N TYR A 82 -0.12 -39.78 -1.31
CA TYR A 82 -1.01 -40.82 -1.86
C TYR A 82 -0.41 -41.50 -3.11
N PHE A 83 0.37 -40.78 -3.91
CA PHE A 83 1.08 -41.31 -5.08
C PHE A 83 2.51 -41.79 -4.78
N GLU A 84 2.92 -41.83 -3.50
CA GLU A 84 4.27 -42.22 -3.06
C GLU A 84 5.41 -41.43 -3.73
N VAL A 85 5.14 -40.18 -4.11
CA VAL A 85 6.15 -39.31 -4.75
C VAL A 85 6.99 -38.62 -3.66
N ALA A 86 8.31 -38.85 -3.70
CA ALA A 86 9.25 -38.19 -2.81
C ALA A 86 9.16 -36.66 -2.96
N HIS A 87 9.01 -35.94 -1.84
CA HIS A 87 8.88 -34.49 -1.82
C HIS A 87 9.57 -33.89 -0.59
N LEU A 88 9.96 -32.62 -0.70
CA LEU A 88 10.60 -31.87 0.38
C LEU A 88 9.58 -31.45 1.45
N PRO A 89 10.01 -31.36 2.73
CA PRO A 89 9.17 -30.87 3.82
C PRO A 89 8.73 -29.43 3.57
N PHE A 90 7.49 -29.10 3.94
CA PHE A 90 6.94 -27.76 3.72
C PHE A 90 7.33 -26.82 4.86
N THR A 91 8.19 -25.84 4.54
CA THR A 91 8.78 -24.91 5.50
C THR A 91 8.07 -23.55 5.49
N ARG A 92 8.31 -22.74 6.54
CA ARG A 92 7.79 -21.36 6.61
C ARG A 92 8.35 -20.47 5.50
N GLN A 93 9.58 -20.73 5.07
CA GLN A 93 10.27 -20.00 4.01
C GLN A 93 9.61 -20.29 2.65
N GLU A 94 9.24 -21.54 2.38
CA GLU A 94 8.50 -21.89 1.17
C GLU A 94 7.10 -21.25 1.14
N ASN A 95 6.39 -21.20 2.27
CA ASN A 95 5.10 -20.50 2.35
C ASN A 95 5.26 -18.98 2.12
N THR A 96 6.35 -18.40 2.62
CA THR A 96 6.69 -16.99 2.36
C THR A 96 6.95 -16.74 0.88
N VAL A 97 7.66 -17.65 0.19
CA VAL A 97 7.86 -17.59 -1.27
C VAL A 97 6.53 -17.59 -2.03
N ILE A 98 5.62 -18.49 -1.67
CA ILE A 98 4.29 -18.58 -2.29
C ILE A 98 3.55 -17.25 -2.10
N GLN A 99 3.52 -16.76 -0.85
CA GLN A 99 2.82 -15.53 -0.51
C GLN A 99 3.40 -14.33 -1.27
N THR A 100 4.72 -14.16 -1.33
CA THR A 100 5.39 -13.08 -2.04
C THR A 100 5.10 -13.15 -3.54
N CYS A 101 5.16 -14.33 -4.15
CA CYS A 101 4.88 -14.52 -5.58
C CYS A 101 3.42 -14.13 -5.93
N VAL A 102 2.46 -14.62 -5.14
CA VAL A 102 1.03 -14.33 -5.34
C VAL A 102 0.72 -12.85 -5.06
N ALA A 103 1.32 -12.27 -4.01
CA ALA A 103 1.17 -10.85 -3.69
C ALA A 103 1.70 -9.97 -4.83
N ALA A 104 2.90 -10.26 -5.35
CA ALA A 104 3.47 -9.56 -6.49
C ALA A 104 2.58 -9.66 -7.74
N CYS A 105 2.06 -10.86 -8.03
CA CYS A 105 1.17 -11.09 -9.17
C CYS A 105 -0.13 -10.27 -9.05
N SER A 106 -0.78 -10.31 -7.89
CA SER A 106 -2.02 -9.59 -7.63
C SER A 106 -1.82 -8.06 -7.61
N ALA A 107 -0.68 -7.58 -7.11
CA ALA A 107 -0.35 -6.16 -7.05
C ALA A 107 -0.28 -5.50 -8.44
N ILE A 108 0.13 -6.23 -9.47
CA ILE A 108 0.11 -5.74 -10.86
C ILE A 108 -1.32 -5.40 -11.33
N THR A 109 -2.36 -5.97 -10.73
CA THR A 109 -3.76 -5.60 -11.02
C THR A 109 -4.08 -4.15 -10.62
N PHE A 110 -3.47 -3.68 -9.53
CA PHE A 110 -3.61 -2.29 -9.07
C PHE A 110 -2.59 -1.39 -9.75
N SER A 111 -1.31 -1.77 -9.71
CA SER A 111 -0.20 -0.94 -10.21
C SER A 111 -0.19 -0.82 -11.75
N GLY A 112 -0.73 -1.83 -12.45
CA GLY A 112 -0.90 -1.85 -13.89
C GLY A 112 -2.04 -0.99 -14.42
N GLY A 113 -2.82 -0.36 -13.54
CA GLY A 113 -3.72 0.73 -13.88
C GLY A 113 -4.89 0.40 -14.79
N PHE A 114 -5.30 -0.88 -14.82
CA PHE A 114 -6.39 -1.35 -15.68
C PHE A 114 -7.69 -0.56 -15.44
N GLY A 115 -8.10 -0.34 -14.18
CA GLY A 115 -9.26 0.49 -13.82
C GLY A 115 -9.00 2.00 -13.76
N THR A 116 -7.78 2.46 -14.06
CA THR A 116 -7.36 3.86 -13.91
C THR A 116 -6.75 4.41 -15.20
N TYR A 117 -5.42 4.50 -15.29
CA TYR A 117 -4.74 5.20 -16.36
C TYR A 117 -4.76 4.46 -17.71
N ILE A 118 -4.94 3.14 -17.74
CA ILE A 118 -5.05 2.37 -18.99
C ILE A 118 -6.39 2.65 -19.67
N LEU A 119 -7.51 2.41 -18.99
CA LEU A 119 -8.84 2.70 -19.54
C LEU A 119 -9.05 4.20 -19.79
N ALA A 120 -8.37 5.07 -19.04
CA ALA A 120 -8.41 6.52 -19.27
C ALA A 120 -7.88 6.93 -20.66
N MET A 121 -7.03 6.11 -21.30
CA MET A 121 -6.52 6.37 -22.66
C MET A 121 -7.53 6.05 -23.77
N GLY A 122 -8.49 5.14 -23.52
CA GLY A 122 -9.45 4.67 -24.52
C GLY A 122 -10.58 5.64 -24.84
N LYS A 123 -11.37 5.32 -25.88
CA LYS A 123 -12.50 6.14 -26.37
C LYS A 123 -13.66 6.26 -25.40
N GLU A 124 -13.98 5.19 -24.65
CA GLU A 124 -15.09 5.20 -23.69
C GLU A 124 -14.90 6.29 -22.63
N ALA A 125 -13.68 6.40 -22.08
CA ALA A 125 -13.36 7.46 -21.13
C ALA A 125 -13.41 8.85 -21.77
N ALA A 126 -13.20 8.95 -23.09
CA ALA A 126 -13.25 10.18 -23.87
C ALA A 126 -14.65 10.69 -24.19
N GLY A 127 -15.71 9.94 -23.87
CA GLY A 127 -17.09 10.32 -24.22
C GLY A 127 -17.44 10.06 -25.68
N GLY A 128 -16.73 9.14 -26.36
CA GLY A 128 -17.12 8.60 -27.66
C GLY A 128 -16.91 9.48 -28.90
N ASP A 129 -16.78 10.81 -28.77
CA ASP A 129 -16.93 11.73 -29.93
C ASP A 129 -15.83 12.80 -30.06
N VAL A 130 -14.64 12.59 -29.47
CA VAL A 130 -13.54 13.56 -29.53
C VAL A 130 -12.65 13.29 -30.74
N GLY A 131 -12.69 14.19 -31.74
CA GLY A 131 -11.90 14.15 -32.98
C GLY A 131 -10.37 14.31 -32.83
N ASP A 132 -9.81 14.04 -31.66
CA ASP A 132 -8.38 14.21 -31.36
C ASP A 132 -7.68 12.85 -31.25
N GLY A 133 -7.36 12.26 -32.41
CA GLY A 133 -6.72 10.94 -32.52
C GLY A 133 -5.35 10.82 -31.84
N LYS A 134 -4.71 11.95 -31.47
CA LYS A 134 -3.43 11.93 -30.72
C LYS A 134 -3.61 11.70 -29.22
N ASN A 135 -4.78 12.04 -28.68
CA ASN A 135 -5.12 11.96 -27.25
C ASN A 135 -5.97 10.72 -26.88
N ILE A 136 -6.02 9.74 -27.78
CA ILE A 136 -6.76 8.50 -27.60
C ILE A 136 -5.86 7.33 -28.03
N VAL A 137 -5.74 6.33 -27.17
CA VAL A 137 -5.01 5.09 -27.44
C VAL A 137 -5.80 3.93 -26.85
N GLU A 138 -6.29 3.04 -27.70
CA GLU A 138 -6.97 1.83 -27.25
C GLU A 138 -6.00 0.82 -26.63
N PRO A 139 -6.45 0.07 -25.60
CA PRO A 139 -5.65 -0.96 -24.99
C PRO A 139 -5.41 -2.10 -25.99
N SER A 140 -4.19 -2.62 -26.03
CA SER A 140 -3.89 -3.85 -26.76
C SER A 140 -3.05 -4.76 -25.88
N ILE A 141 -3.37 -6.06 -25.89
CA ILE A 141 -2.76 -7.02 -24.97
C ILE A 141 -1.22 -7.03 -25.07
N GLY A 142 -0.67 -7.03 -26.29
CA GLY A 142 0.78 -7.01 -26.51
C GLY A 142 1.45 -5.72 -26.00
N ARG A 143 0.81 -4.56 -26.18
CA ARG A 143 1.30 -3.28 -25.66
C ARG A 143 1.25 -3.26 -24.14
N LEU A 144 0.18 -3.77 -23.53
CA LEU A 144 0.02 -3.84 -22.08
C LEU A 144 1.07 -4.75 -21.44
N ILE A 145 1.25 -5.97 -21.97
CA ILE A 145 2.27 -6.91 -21.47
C ILE A 145 3.65 -6.26 -21.54
N THR A 146 4.02 -5.73 -22.71
CA THR A 146 5.34 -5.09 -22.91
C THR A 146 5.53 -3.89 -21.98
N PHE A 147 4.51 -3.03 -21.87
CA PHE A 147 4.56 -1.86 -20.99
C PHE A 147 4.78 -2.26 -19.54
N LEU A 148 4.01 -3.22 -19.02
CA LEU A 148 4.10 -3.68 -17.63
C LEU A 148 5.44 -4.35 -17.32
N PHE A 149 5.98 -5.16 -18.23
CA PHE A 149 7.32 -5.73 -18.06
C PHE A 149 8.40 -4.65 -17.93
N LEU A 150 8.34 -3.61 -18.77
CA LEU A 150 9.29 -2.50 -18.72
C LEU A 150 9.21 -1.75 -17.38
N VAL A 151 8.01 -1.32 -16.96
CA VAL A 151 7.87 -0.43 -15.80
C VAL A 151 7.85 -1.16 -14.44
N SER A 152 7.51 -2.45 -14.39
CA SER A 152 7.37 -3.15 -13.11
C SER A 152 8.70 -3.64 -12.54
N PHE A 153 9.59 -4.12 -13.40
CA PHE A 153 10.90 -4.65 -12.98
C PHE A 153 11.86 -3.54 -12.53
N SER A 154 11.77 -2.34 -13.10
CA SER A 154 12.63 -1.21 -12.71
C SER A 154 12.43 -0.83 -11.23
N GLY A 155 11.20 -0.87 -10.73
CA GLY A 155 10.87 -0.57 -9.32
C GLY A 155 11.56 -1.49 -8.32
N MET A 156 11.70 -2.77 -8.64
CA MET A 156 12.30 -3.75 -7.72
C MET A 156 13.74 -3.42 -7.32
N PHE A 157 14.49 -2.73 -8.17
CA PHE A 157 15.90 -2.43 -7.89
C PHE A 157 16.14 -1.12 -7.15
N ILE A 158 15.16 -0.21 -7.12
CA ILE A 158 15.32 1.14 -6.57
C ILE A 158 15.63 1.12 -5.07
N LEU A 159 14.87 0.34 -4.31
CA LEU A 159 14.95 0.35 -2.85
C LEU A 159 15.85 -0.74 -2.27
N MET A 160 16.39 -1.62 -3.10
CA MET A 160 17.28 -2.69 -2.66
C MET A 160 18.51 -2.19 -1.87
N PRO A 161 19.17 -1.07 -2.23
CA PRO A 161 20.25 -0.50 -1.44
C PRO A 161 19.81 -0.01 -0.04
N PHE A 162 18.53 0.38 0.10
CA PHE A 162 17.97 0.97 1.33
C PHE A 162 17.38 -0.08 2.29
N ARG A 163 17.34 -1.37 1.93
CA ARG A 163 16.71 -2.42 2.74
C ARG A 163 17.20 -2.49 4.20
N LYS A 164 18.52 -2.36 4.43
CA LYS A 164 19.11 -2.41 5.78
C LYS A 164 18.68 -1.20 6.60
N VAL A 165 18.61 -0.03 5.96
CA VAL A 165 18.22 1.22 6.59
C VAL A 165 16.75 1.16 7.01
N MET A 166 15.87 0.66 6.14
CA MET A 166 14.42 0.65 6.41
C MET A 166 13.98 -0.47 7.37
N ILE A 167 14.50 -1.69 7.19
CA ILE A 167 14.02 -2.87 7.94
C ILE A 167 14.76 -3.03 9.28
N ILE A 168 16.08 -2.90 9.29
CA ILE A 168 16.90 -3.11 10.50
C ILE A 168 17.05 -1.79 11.27
N ARG A 169 17.62 -0.76 10.63
CA ARG A 169 18.01 0.46 11.35
C ARG A 169 16.83 1.30 11.83
N HIS A 170 15.86 1.59 10.96
CA HIS A 170 14.65 2.33 11.34
C HIS A 170 13.59 1.41 11.95
N GLY A 171 13.73 0.08 11.82
CA GLY A 171 12.78 -0.88 12.37
C GLY A 171 11.34 -0.66 11.89
N LEU A 172 11.13 -0.20 10.65
CA LEU A 172 9.79 0.12 10.15
C LEU A 172 8.86 -1.10 10.30
N THR A 173 7.63 -0.82 10.73
CA THR A 173 6.66 -1.86 11.11
C THR A 173 6.21 -2.68 9.91
N TYR A 174 5.87 -2.02 8.79
CA TYR A 174 5.11 -2.59 7.66
C TYR A 174 3.95 -3.46 8.16
N PRO A 175 2.86 -2.86 8.68
CA PRO A 175 1.78 -3.58 9.36
C PRO A 175 1.27 -4.82 8.62
N SER A 176 1.01 -4.72 7.32
CA SER A 176 0.57 -5.88 6.51
C SER A 176 1.64 -6.96 6.40
N GLY A 177 2.91 -6.59 6.22
CA GLY A 177 4.03 -7.55 6.17
C GLY A 177 4.26 -8.26 7.51
N MET A 178 4.20 -7.50 8.61
CA MET A 178 4.28 -8.03 9.98
C MET A 178 3.13 -9.00 10.27
N ALA A 179 1.91 -8.62 9.92
CA ALA A 179 0.74 -9.47 10.10
C ALA A 179 0.83 -10.77 9.28
N THR A 180 1.36 -10.69 8.06
CA THR A 180 1.59 -11.85 7.19
C THR A 180 2.65 -12.80 7.77
N ALA A 181 3.77 -12.27 8.26
CA ALA A 181 4.81 -13.08 8.88
C ALA A 181 4.30 -13.78 10.14
N GLN A 182 3.54 -13.08 10.98
CA GLN A 182 2.96 -13.67 12.19
C GLN A 182 2.00 -14.81 11.86
N LEU A 183 1.19 -14.66 10.80
CA LEU A 183 0.30 -15.71 10.30
C LEU A 183 1.11 -16.94 9.85
N ILE A 184 2.14 -16.74 9.02
CA ILE A 184 2.97 -17.82 8.49
C ILE A 184 3.68 -18.57 9.63
N ASN A 185 4.34 -17.84 10.54
CA ASN A 185 5.00 -18.43 11.70
C ASN A 185 4.02 -19.25 12.55
N SER A 186 2.79 -18.75 12.73
CA SER A 186 1.74 -19.44 13.49
C SER A 186 1.36 -20.80 12.89
N PHE A 187 1.37 -20.98 11.56
CA PHE A 187 1.08 -22.27 10.93
C PHE A 187 2.19 -23.30 11.01
N HIS A 188 3.43 -22.83 11.16
CA HIS A 188 4.60 -23.69 11.19
C HIS A 188 5.16 -23.89 12.60
N THR A 189 4.56 -23.27 13.63
CA THR A 189 5.08 -23.40 15.00
C THR A 189 4.96 -24.84 15.51
N PRO A 190 6.04 -25.47 16.02
CA PRO A 190 6.00 -26.83 16.54
C PRO A 190 5.09 -26.98 17.77
N GLN A 191 4.49 -28.17 17.94
CA GLN A 191 3.39 -28.45 18.88
C GLN A 191 3.73 -28.39 20.39
N GLY A 192 4.86 -27.82 20.79
CA GLY A 192 5.31 -27.74 22.20
C GLY A 192 5.24 -26.35 22.87
N ALA A 193 5.01 -25.27 22.11
CA ALA A 193 5.01 -23.92 22.65
C ALA A 193 3.60 -23.48 23.12
N ASN A 194 3.30 -23.62 24.42
CA ASN A 194 1.99 -23.26 25.00
C ASN A 194 1.50 -21.86 24.63
N ASN A 195 2.41 -20.87 24.60
CA ASN A 195 2.09 -19.49 24.23
C ASN A 195 1.79 -19.32 22.74
N ALA A 196 2.47 -20.07 21.87
CA ALA A 196 2.19 -20.04 20.44
C ALA A 196 0.82 -20.65 20.12
N ARG A 197 0.41 -21.70 20.84
CA ARG A 197 -0.93 -22.27 20.72
C ARG A 197 -2.02 -21.25 21.06
N GLN A 198 -1.80 -20.41 22.07
CA GLN A 198 -2.71 -19.32 22.41
C GLN A 198 -2.74 -18.23 21.33
N GLN A 199 -1.59 -17.86 20.75
CA GLN A 199 -1.53 -16.92 19.62
C GLN A 199 -2.31 -17.44 18.42
N VAL A 200 -2.12 -18.72 18.05
CA VAL A 200 -2.87 -19.38 16.97
C VAL A 200 -4.37 -19.35 17.26
N HIS A 201 -4.79 -19.68 18.49
CA HIS A 201 -6.19 -19.65 18.88
C HIS A 201 -6.80 -18.25 18.75
N MET A 202 -6.10 -17.22 19.24
CA MET A 202 -6.55 -15.83 19.13
C MET A 202 -6.65 -15.36 17.68
N LEU A 203 -5.70 -15.76 16.83
CA LEU A 203 -5.69 -15.46 15.40
C LEU A 203 -6.92 -16.07 14.70
N PHE A 204 -7.17 -17.37 14.89
CA PHE A 204 -8.31 -18.02 14.24
C PHE A 204 -9.65 -17.53 14.80
N ARG A 205 -9.71 -17.18 16.08
CA ARG A 205 -10.90 -16.57 16.69
C ARG A 205 -11.19 -15.19 16.10
N SER A 206 -10.18 -14.33 15.94
CA SER A 206 -10.39 -13.02 15.32
C SER A 206 -10.70 -13.14 13.83
N LEU A 207 -10.07 -14.07 13.11
CA LEU A 207 -10.38 -14.39 11.71
C LEU A 207 -11.83 -14.84 11.53
N GLY A 208 -12.31 -15.80 12.33
CA GLY A 208 -13.69 -16.25 12.28
C GLY A 208 -14.67 -15.11 12.59
N GLY A 209 -14.36 -14.29 13.60
CA GLY A 209 -15.15 -13.13 13.97
C GLY A 209 -15.26 -12.09 12.86
N THR A 210 -14.17 -11.80 12.14
CA THR A 210 -14.18 -10.80 11.05
C THR A 210 -14.80 -11.33 9.76
N ILE A 211 -14.68 -12.62 9.45
CA ILE A 211 -15.44 -13.23 8.33
C ILE A 211 -16.94 -13.16 8.64
N PHE A 212 -17.34 -13.53 9.86
CA PHE A 212 -18.74 -13.43 10.28
C PHE A 212 -19.25 -11.99 10.23
N TRP A 213 -18.46 -11.04 10.70
CA TRP A 213 -18.79 -9.62 10.62
C TRP A 213 -18.99 -9.15 9.18
N ASN A 214 -18.11 -9.54 8.25
CA ASN A 214 -18.29 -9.20 6.83
C ASN A 214 -19.53 -9.83 6.22
N ALA A 215 -19.81 -11.10 6.53
CA ALA A 215 -21.03 -11.75 6.09
C ALA A 215 -22.27 -11.02 6.63
N PHE A 216 -22.26 -10.67 7.92
CA PHE A 216 -23.30 -9.87 8.57
C PHE A 216 -23.48 -8.51 7.90
N GLN A 217 -22.40 -7.77 7.64
CA GLN A 217 -22.46 -6.49 6.95
C GLN A 217 -23.07 -6.64 5.55
N TRP A 218 -22.65 -7.66 4.79
CA TRP A 218 -23.11 -7.90 3.43
C TRP A 218 -24.64 -8.05 3.35
N PHE A 219 -25.30 -8.67 4.34
CA PHE A 219 -26.77 -8.80 4.37
C PHE A 219 -27.52 -7.46 4.26
N PHE A 220 -26.90 -6.34 4.66
CA PHE A 220 -27.51 -5.01 4.70
C PHE A 220 -27.02 -4.06 3.59
N THR A 221 -26.24 -4.54 2.63
CA THR A 221 -25.67 -3.73 1.54
C THR A 221 -26.35 -3.95 0.20
N ALA A 222 -27.69 -4.02 0.14
CA ALA A 222 -28.42 -4.25 -1.11
C ALA A 222 -28.20 -3.16 -2.18
N ALA A 223 -27.87 -1.92 -1.78
CA ALA A 223 -27.62 -0.83 -2.71
C ALA A 223 -26.44 0.07 -2.27
N LYS A 224 -25.98 0.94 -3.17
CA LYS A 224 -24.90 1.91 -2.91
C LYS A 224 -25.30 2.84 -1.76
N GLY A 225 -24.41 3.00 -0.78
CA GLY A 225 -24.65 3.84 0.40
C GLY A 225 -25.57 3.21 1.45
N CYS A 226 -25.84 1.91 1.36
CA CYS A 226 -26.58 1.15 2.37
C CYS A 226 -25.65 0.31 3.26
N GLY A 227 -26.15 -0.01 4.46
CA GLY A 227 -25.56 -0.95 5.41
C GLY A 227 -24.69 -0.29 6.47
N PHE A 228 -24.15 -1.12 7.37
CA PHE A 228 -23.30 -0.66 8.48
C PHE A 228 -22.01 0.03 8.02
N ARG A 229 -21.57 -0.22 6.79
CA ARG A 229 -20.44 0.49 6.18
C ARG A 229 -20.72 1.98 5.94
N ALA A 230 -21.97 2.42 6.03
CA ALA A 230 -22.40 3.81 5.88
C ALA A 230 -22.94 4.42 7.19
N PHE A 231 -22.55 3.90 8.35
CA PHE A 231 -23.11 4.30 9.64
C PHE A 231 -22.63 5.70 10.08
N PRO A 232 -23.53 6.70 10.23
CA PRO A 232 -23.16 8.09 10.49
C PRO A 232 -22.89 8.35 11.99
N VAL A 233 -21.79 7.79 12.54
CA VAL A 233 -21.41 7.93 13.98
C VAL A 233 -21.37 9.39 14.44
N PHE A 234 -20.85 10.29 13.61
CA PHE A 234 -20.66 11.70 13.95
C PHE A 234 -21.84 12.60 13.53
N GLY A 235 -22.98 12.01 13.16
CA GLY A 235 -24.15 12.70 12.65
C GLY A 235 -24.19 12.80 11.12
N LEU A 236 -25.38 13.17 10.60
CA LEU A 236 -25.65 13.17 9.16
C LEU A 236 -24.87 14.26 8.40
N GLU A 237 -24.57 15.38 9.05
CA GLU A 237 -23.80 16.44 8.41
C GLU A 237 -22.34 16.03 8.22
N ALA A 238 -21.72 15.46 9.26
CA ALA A 238 -20.39 14.88 9.17
C ALA A 238 -20.32 13.75 8.12
N TYR A 239 -21.37 12.93 8.02
CA TYR A 239 -21.49 11.89 7.00
C TYR A 239 -21.43 12.45 5.57
N LYS A 240 -22.10 13.58 5.27
CA LYS A 240 -22.01 14.24 3.96
C LYS A 240 -20.58 14.68 3.62
N HIS A 241 -19.80 15.06 4.63
CA HIS A 241 -18.38 15.40 4.49
C HIS A 241 -17.45 14.16 4.46
N GLY A 242 -18.00 12.95 4.52
CA GLY A 242 -17.23 11.71 4.50
C GLY A 242 -16.67 11.26 5.86
N PHE A 243 -17.06 11.92 6.95
CA PHE A 243 -16.75 11.50 8.31
C PHE A 243 -17.79 10.52 8.81
N TYR A 244 -17.45 9.24 8.70
CA TYR A 244 -18.22 8.16 9.27
C TYR A 244 -17.30 6.97 9.54
N PHE A 245 -17.78 6.06 10.37
CA PHE A 245 -17.08 4.83 10.71
C PHE A 245 -17.66 3.72 9.85
N ASP A 246 -16.82 3.08 9.03
CA ASP A 246 -17.28 2.04 8.10
C ASP A 246 -17.07 0.62 8.65
N PHE A 247 -16.51 0.52 9.87
CA PHE A 247 -16.20 -0.73 10.55
C PHE A 247 -15.29 -1.66 9.72
N CYS A 248 -14.35 -1.09 8.96
CA CYS A 248 -13.34 -1.86 8.23
C CYS A 248 -12.32 -2.48 9.20
N MET A 249 -12.43 -3.80 9.40
CA MET A 249 -11.59 -4.52 10.35
C MET A 249 -10.10 -4.51 9.96
N THR A 250 -9.78 -4.44 8.65
CA THR A 250 -8.40 -4.26 8.18
C THR A 250 -7.80 -2.94 8.69
N ASN A 251 -8.50 -1.81 8.52
CA ASN A 251 -7.98 -0.51 8.95
C ASN A 251 -7.83 -0.43 10.47
N ILE A 252 -8.79 -0.99 11.22
CA ILE A 252 -8.71 -1.08 12.68
C ILE A 252 -7.47 -1.90 13.08
N ALA A 253 -7.25 -3.06 12.46
CA ALA A 253 -6.11 -3.91 12.75
C ALA A 253 -4.75 -3.27 12.41
N ILE A 254 -4.66 -2.56 11.27
CA ILE A 254 -3.47 -1.75 10.94
C ILE A 254 -3.26 -0.68 12.01
N GLY A 255 -4.33 -0.01 12.46
CA GLY A 255 -4.30 0.93 13.57
C GLY A 255 -3.83 0.36 14.90
N MET A 256 -4.11 -0.93 15.16
CA MET A 256 -3.60 -1.65 16.34
C MET A 256 -2.08 -1.92 16.27
N LEU A 257 -1.55 -2.12 15.06
CA LEU A 257 -0.12 -2.39 14.84
C LEU A 257 0.71 -1.11 14.73
N CYS A 258 0.12 -0.04 14.20
CA CYS A 258 0.78 1.25 14.05
C CYS A 258 1.02 1.93 15.40
N PRO A 259 2.14 2.66 15.57
CA PRO A 259 2.34 3.53 16.72
C PRO A 259 1.22 4.58 16.82
N TYR A 260 0.75 4.87 18.04
CA TYR A 260 -0.37 5.79 18.25
C TYR A 260 -0.15 7.16 17.60
N ILE A 261 1.09 7.68 17.62
CA ILE A 261 1.44 8.97 17.01
C ILE A 261 1.11 9.03 15.51
N ILE A 262 1.20 7.91 14.80
CA ILE A 262 0.89 7.80 13.37
C ILE A 262 -0.61 7.90 13.15
N THR A 263 -1.39 7.10 13.89
CA THR A 263 -2.86 7.09 13.79
C THR A 263 -3.47 8.42 14.21
N VAL A 264 -2.95 9.05 15.27
CA VAL A 264 -3.35 10.39 15.73
C VAL A 264 -3.02 11.44 14.67
N SER A 265 -1.84 11.37 14.05
CA SER A 265 -1.44 12.32 12.99
C SER A 265 -2.32 12.18 11.74
N LEU A 266 -2.65 10.95 11.34
CA LEU A 266 -3.59 10.67 10.25
C LEU A 266 -4.98 11.24 10.58
N PHE A 267 -5.47 11.02 11.81
CA PHE A 267 -6.76 11.54 12.26
C PHE A 267 -6.80 13.07 12.26
N ILE A 268 -5.78 13.74 12.83
CA ILE A 268 -5.64 15.21 12.80
C ILE A 268 -5.62 15.70 11.35
N GLY A 269 -4.85 15.05 10.48
CA GLY A 269 -4.82 15.39 9.05
C GLY A 269 -6.19 15.23 8.38
N SER A 270 -6.96 14.20 8.74
CA SER A 270 -8.33 14.04 8.24
C SER A 270 -9.25 15.15 8.71
N VAL A 271 -9.20 15.52 10.00
CA VAL A 271 -9.98 16.64 10.56
C VAL A 271 -9.67 17.93 9.81
N ILE A 272 -8.39 18.23 9.57
CA ILE A 272 -8.00 19.43 8.81
C ILE A 272 -8.49 19.33 7.36
N SER A 273 -8.21 18.22 6.67
CA SER A 273 -8.48 18.08 5.25
C SER A 273 -9.98 17.99 4.94
N TRP A 274 -10.65 17.00 5.52
CA TRP A 274 -12.05 16.71 5.25
C TRP A 274 -12.98 17.58 6.09
N GLY A 275 -12.57 17.96 7.30
CA GLY A 275 -13.44 18.65 8.26
C GLY A 275 -13.38 20.17 8.17
N ILE A 276 -12.28 20.74 7.68
CA ILE A 276 -12.09 22.20 7.59
C ILE A 276 -11.88 22.63 6.13
N VAL A 277 -10.86 22.09 5.47
CA VAL A 277 -10.47 22.53 4.11
C VAL A 277 -11.54 22.16 3.08
N SER A 278 -12.07 20.94 3.12
CA SER A 278 -13.12 20.51 2.20
C SER A 278 -14.41 21.33 2.29
N PRO A 279 -15.05 21.53 3.46
CA PRO A 279 -16.25 22.36 3.54
C PRO A 279 -15.97 23.82 3.16
N TYR A 280 -14.79 24.35 3.50
CA TYR A 280 -14.41 25.70 3.12
C TYR A 280 -14.33 25.88 1.60
N ILE A 281 -13.72 24.92 0.88
CA ILE A 281 -13.69 24.94 -0.59
C ILE A 281 -15.09 24.73 -1.15
N ALA A 282 -15.90 23.83 -0.56
CA ALA A 282 -17.28 23.62 -0.98
C ALA A 282 -18.11 24.91 -0.89
N ALA A 283 -17.94 25.70 0.17
CA ALA A 283 -18.63 26.98 0.33
C ALA A 283 -18.22 28.07 -0.68
N LYS A 284 -17.18 27.84 -1.50
CA LYS A 284 -16.74 28.73 -2.59
C LYS A 284 -17.13 28.22 -3.98
N GLU A 285 -18.09 27.28 -4.03
CA GLU A 285 -18.72 26.84 -5.27
C GLU A 285 -19.29 28.03 -6.06
N GLY A 286 -19.13 28.00 -7.39
CA GLY A 286 -19.55 29.08 -8.30
C GLY A 286 -18.60 30.28 -8.38
N ILE A 287 -17.68 30.44 -7.40
CA ILE A 287 -16.68 31.52 -7.38
C ILE A 287 -15.30 30.98 -7.74
N TRP A 288 -14.88 29.88 -7.11
CA TRP A 288 -13.56 29.28 -7.32
C TRP A 288 -13.56 28.20 -8.41
N TYR A 289 -14.70 27.55 -8.63
CA TYR A 289 -14.91 26.55 -9.66
C TYR A 289 -16.36 26.58 -10.18
N THR A 290 -16.54 26.26 -11.46
CA THR A 290 -17.85 26.31 -12.15
C THR A 290 -18.63 24.99 -12.01
N THR A 291 -19.95 25.09 -12.07
CA THR A 291 -20.93 23.99 -11.94
C THR A 291 -21.14 23.17 -13.23
N ASP A 292 -20.47 23.49 -14.34
CA ASP A 292 -20.78 22.86 -15.63
C ASP A 292 -20.54 21.35 -15.61
N LEU A 293 -21.66 20.62 -15.70
CA LEU A 293 -21.79 19.17 -15.72
C LEU A 293 -21.06 18.56 -16.92
N SER A 294 -19.78 18.31 -16.75
CA SER A 294 -19.24 17.02 -17.15
C SER A 294 -18.51 16.43 -15.96
N THR A 295 -18.95 15.26 -15.51
CA THR A 295 -18.26 14.41 -14.53
C THR A 295 -16.79 14.12 -14.90
N ALA A 296 -16.37 14.51 -16.11
CA ALA A 296 -15.03 14.44 -16.66
C ALA A 296 -14.13 15.65 -16.37
N THR A 297 -14.65 16.84 -16.00
CA THR A 297 -13.77 18.00 -15.79
C THR A 297 -13.43 18.15 -14.30
N LEU A 298 -12.17 17.90 -13.97
CA LEU A 298 -11.64 17.98 -12.61
C LEU A 298 -11.40 19.43 -12.12
N SER A 299 -12.12 20.40 -12.69
CA SER A 299 -12.27 21.76 -12.16
C SER A 299 -12.97 21.78 -10.79
N ASN A 300 -13.60 20.67 -10.41
CA ASN A 300 -14.37 20.49 -9.18
C ASN A 300 -13.50 20.32 -7.92
N MET A 301 -14.11 20.46 -6.73
CA MET A 301 -13.51 20.34 -5.39
C MET A 301 -12.46 19.21 -5.22
N LYS A 302 -12.62 18.08 -5.92
CA LYS A 302 -11.69 16.94 -5.86
C LYS A 302 -10.28 17.29 -6.34
N GLY A 303 -10.12 18.21 -7.29
CA GLY A 303 -8.82 18.66 -7.77
C GLY A 303 -7.99 19.31 -6.66
N TYR A 304 -8.56 20.28 -5.97
CA TYR A 304 -7.89 20.98 -4.86
C TYR A 304 -7.34 20.01 -3.80
N LYS A 305 -8.12 19.00 -3.40
CA LYS A 305 -7.70 18.01 -2.40
C LYS A 305 -6.45 17.25 -2.85
N VAL A 306 -6.44 16.76 -4.09
CA VAL A 306 -5.30 16.03 -4.66
C VAL A 306 -4.07 16.92 -4.71
N PHE A 307 -4.19 18.15 -5.21
CA PHE A 307 -3.06 19.06 -5.34
C PHE A 307 -2.47 19.49 -3.99
N ILE A 308 -3.31 19.77 -2.98
CA ILE A 308 -2.85 20.11 -1.63
C ILE A 308 -2.09 18.92 -1.02
N GLY A 309 -2.67 17.72 -1.05
CA GLY A 309 -2.01 16.51 -0.52
C GLY A 309 -0.66 16.23 -1.19
N VAL A 310 -0.60 16.30 -2.54
CA VAL A 310 0.64 16.14 -3.30
C VAL A 310 1.70 17.17 -2.90
N SER A 311 1.31 18.44 -2.72
CA SER A 311 2.24 19.51 -2.33
C SER A 311 2.85 19.28 -0.93
N MET A 312 2.06 18.79 0.02
CA MET A 312 2.53 18.48 1.37
C MET A 312 3.48 17.27 1.37
N ILE A 313 3.13 16.23 0.61
CA ILE A 313 3.98 15.04 0.43
C ILE A 313 5.31 15.43 -0.21
N LEU A 314 5.29 16.31 -1.22
CA LEU A 314 6.49 16.80 -1.88
C LEU A 314 7.36 17.63 -0.93
N ALA A 315 6.77 18.50 -0.10
CA ALA A 315 7.49 19.30 0.87
C ALA A 315 8.25 18.43 1.87
N ASP A 316 7.56 17.44 2.45
CA ASP A 316 8.16 16.52 3.40
C ASP A 316 9.25 15.66 2.74
N GLY A 317 8.95 15.08 1.57
CA GLY A 317 9.91 14.28 0.82
C GLY A 317 11.17 15.06 0.44
N LEU A 318 11.03 16.32 0.02
CA LEU A 318 12.17 17.19 -0.31
C LEU A 318 12.99 17.55 0.93
N PHE A 319 12.33 17.92 2.04
CA PHE A 319 13.02 18.22 3.30
C PHE A 319 13.84 17.02 3.78
N ASN A 320 13.23 15.83 3.72
CA ASN A 320 13.83 14.57 4.13
C ASN A 320 15.05 14.24 3.27
N PHE A 321 14.91 14.34 1.96
CA PHE A 321 15.99 14.11 1.01
C PHE A 321 17.16 15.08 1.22
N MET A 322 16.86 16.38 1.32
CA MET A 322 17.88 17.42 1.52
C MET A 322 18.60 17.25 2.87
N SER A 323 17.86 16.89 3.92
CA SER A 323 18.43 16.63 5.24
C SER A 323 19.36 15.41 5.23
N ILE A 324 18.96 14.31 4.59
CA ILE A 324 19.82 13.13 4.42
C ILE A 324 21.08 13.49 3.62
N MET A 325 20.91 14.15 2.47
CA MET A 325 22.03 14.53 1.61
C MET A 325 23.01 15.44 2.35
N PHE A 326 22.51 16.43 3.11
CA PHE A 326 23.33 17.31 3.93
C PHE A 326 24.08 16.53 5.02
N CYS A 327 23.41 15.65 5.77
CA CYS A 327 24.04 14.80 6.78
C CYS A 327 25.14 13.92 6.18
N THR A 328 24.87 13.27 5.04
CA THR A 328 25.86 12.43 4.35
C THR A 328 27.04 13.25 3.84
N LEU A 329 26.81 14.41 3.24
CA LEU A 329 27.87 15.33 2.80
C LEU A 329 28.71 15.82 3.98
N CYS A 330 28.09 16.20 5.10
CA CYS A 330 28.80 16.58 6.31
C CYS A 330 29.65 15.44 6.88
N ALA A 331 29.13 14.21 6.89
CA ALA A 331 29.86 13.04 7.34
C ALA A 331 31.05 12.73 6.43
N MET A 332 30.85 12.76 5.11
CA MET A 332 31.94 12.59 4.14
C MET A 332 32.99 13.70 4.24
N TYR A 333 32.57 14.95 4.47
CA TYR A 333 33.47 16.08 4.64
C TYR A 333 34.32 15.96 5.92
N LYS A 334 33.71 15.54 7.04
CA LYS A 334 34.43 15.25 8.29
C LYS A 334 35.42 14.09 8.11
N ARG A 335 35.01 13.00 7.45
CA ARG A 335 35.87 11.84 7.18
C ARG A 335 37.04 12.17 6.24
N ARG A 336 36.86 13.12 5.33
CA ARG A 336 37.92 13.61 4.43
C ARG A 336 38.88 14.60 5.11
N ARG A 337 38.49 15.20 6.24
CA ARG A 337 39.30 16.13 7.04
C ARG A 337 40.11 15.45 8.15
N GLN A 338 39.79 14.21 8.54
CA GLN A 338 40.62 13.42 9.46
C GLN A 338 41.59 12.55 8.63
N PRO A 339 42.90 12.82 8.65
CA PRO A 339 43.89 11.88 8.11
C PRO A 339 43.90 10.62 8.99
N MET A 340 44.13 9.45 8.39
CA MET A 340 44.40 8.21 9.13
C MET A 340 45.51 8.46 10.16
N GLN A 341 45.15 8.47 11.43
CA GLN A 341 46.10 8.22 12.51
C GLN A 341 45.87 6.77 12.89
N GLY A 342 46.81 5.90 12.46
CA GLY A 342 46.74 4.48 12.72
C GLY A 342 46.79 4.21 14.22
N GLN A 343 45.84 3.41 14.70
CA GLN A 343 46.00 2.68 15.94
C GLN A 343 45.14 1.42 15.91
N ASP A 344 45.82 0.28 15.91
CA ASP A 344 45.24 -1.03 16.20
C ASP A 344 44.53 -0.98 17.55
N HIS A 345 43.21 -1.18 17.54
CA HIS A 345 42.52 -1.86 18.63
C HIS A 345 41.16 -2.36 18.16
N ASP A 346 41.00 -3.69 18.18
CA ASP A 346 39.72 -4.40 18.09
C ASP A 346 38.69 -3.76 19.04
N SER A 347 37.75 -3.02 18.46
CA SER A 347 36.43 -2.77 19.02
C SER A 347 35.53 -2.32 17.88
N ASP A 348 34.57 -3.17 17.52
CA ASP A 348 33.43 -2.88 16.64
C ASP A 348 32.54 -1.79 17.29
N ASP A 349 33.04 -0.56 17.37
CA ASP A 349 32.24 0.60 17.74
C ASP A 349 32.00 1.43 16.48
N ASP A 350 31.02 0.98 15.70
CA ASP A 350 30.50 1.61 14.50
C ASP A 350 29.82 2.93 14.91
N SER A 351 30.64 3.96 15.14
CA SER A 351 30.25 5.27 15.66
C SER A 351 29.06 5.87 14.90
N ASP A 352 27.93 5.85 15.59
CA ASP A 352 26.68 6.61 15.49
C ASP A 352 26.58 7.66 14.35
N MET A 353 26.49 7.21 13.09
CA MET A 353 26.17 8.09 11.97
C MET A 353 24.68 8.44 11.95
N GLN A 354 24.24 9.32 12.86
CA GLN A 354 22.84 9.75 13.02
C GLN A 354 22.27 10.35 11.72
N LEU A 355 21.33 9.62 11.09
CA LEU A 355 20.46 10.11 10.02
C LEU A 355 19.25 10.85 10.66
N PRO A 356 18.63 11.84 9.96
CA PRO A 356 17.69 12.79 10.58
C PRO A 356 16.30 12.25 10.98
N PHE A 357 16.04 10.95 10.86
CA PHE A 357 14.74 10.37 11.25
C PHE A 357 14.81 9.72 12.61
N HIS A 358 14.71 10.54 13.65
CA HIS A 358 14.36 10.04 14.97
C HIS A 358 12.83 9.90 15.07
N SER A 359 12.29 8.81 14.52
CA SER A 359 10.90 8.42 14.77
C SER A 359 10.88 7.27 15.77
N LEU A 360 10.28 7.53 16.93
CA LEU A 360 10.05 6.65 18.09
C LEU A 360 11.30 6.42 18.95
N ASN A 361 11.09 6.18 20.25
CA ASN A 361 12.10 6.26 21.31
C ASN A 361 13.34 5.39 21.01
N ALA A 362 14.49 6.02 20.71
CA ALA A 362 15.78 5.33 20.53
C ALA A 362 16.16 4.50 21.77
N ALA A 363 15.73 4.92 22.96
CA ALA A 363 15.94 4.15 24.19
C ALA A 363 15.12 2.84 24.27
N GLU A 364 13.92 2.79 23.66
CA GLU A 364 13.13 1.55 23.55
C GLU A 364 13.60 0.70 22.36
N GLN A 365 13.96 1.32 21.23
CA GLN A 365 14.50 0.63 20.06
C GLN A 365 15.85 -0.05 20.32
N GLN A 366 16.73 0.59 21.08
CA GLN A 366 18.03 0.04 21.47
C GLN A 366 17.90 -1.10 22.49
N LYS A 367 16.87 -1.07 23.36
CA LYS A 367 16.52 -2.20 24.25
C LYS A 367 15.89 -3.37 23.49
N THR A 368 15.08 -3.10 22.46
CA THR A 368 14.41 -4.13 21.67
C THR A 368 15.41 -4.86 20.76
N MET A 369 16.36 -4.13 20.14
CA MET A 369 17.46 -4.66 19.30
C MET A 369 18.40 -5.66 20.01
N GLN A 370 18.32 -5.81 21.33
CA GLN A 370 19.12 -6.76 22.09
C GLN A 370 18.50 -8.16 22.21
N SER A 371 17.24 -8.36 21.78
CA SER A 371 16.57 -9.66 21.80
C SER A 371 17.27 -10.69 20.92
N PHE A 372 17.27 -11.96 21.35
CA PHE A 372 17.82 -13.09 20.57
C PHE A 372 17.22 -13.16 19.17
N ASP A 373 15.89 -13.00 19.06
CA ASP A 373 15.17 -13.04 17.79
C ASP A 373 15.70 -12.00 16.80
N ASP A 374 15.92 -10.76 17.25
CA ASP A 374 16.34 -9.66 16.38
C ASP A 374 17.78 -9.83 15.88
N ARG A 375 18.68 -10.33 16.76
CA ARG A 375 20.06 -10.67 16.38
C ARG A 375 20.08 -11.79 15.33
N HIS A 376 19.32 -12.86 15.58
CA HIS A 376 19.27 -14.01 14.67
C HIS A 376 18.68 -13.62 13.30
N ARG A 377 17.56 -12.88 13.29
CA ARG A 377 16.96 -12.35 12.05
C ARG A 377 17.90 -11.42 11.29
N ALA A 378 18.61 -10.54 12.00
CA ALA A 378 19.58 -9.63 11.38
C ALA A 378 20.75 -10.38 10.74
N GLN A 379 21.28 -11.42 11.39
CA GLN A 379 22.35 -12.24 10.84
C GLN A 379 21.92 -12.92 9.52
N VAL A 380 20.74 -13.55 9.49
CA VAL A 380 20.21 -14.20 8.27
C VAL A 380 19.98 -13.17 7.16
N PHE A 381 19.40 -12.02 7.49
CA PHE A 381 19.11 -10.97 6.52
C PHE A 381 20.35 -10.31 5.91
N VAL A 382 21.45 -10.23 6.66
CA VAL A 382 22.72 -9.66 6.18
C VAL A 382 23.54 -10.68 5.38
N ARG A 383 23.45 -11.97 5.72
CA ARG A 383 24.20 -13.06 5.06
C ARG A 383 23.89 -13.17 3.57
N ASP A 384 22.61 -13.31 3.21
CA ASP A 384 22.19 -13.67 1.86
C ASP A 384 21.66 -12.47 1.07
N HIS A 385 22.55 -11.52 0.79
CA HIS A 385 22.15 -10.21 0.24
C HIS A 385 22.63 -9.97 -1.19
N ILE A 386 21.85 -9.22 -1.98
CA ILE A 386 22.23 -8.79 -3.34
C ILE A 386 23.14 -7.57 -3.21
N PRO A 387 24.34 -7.56 -3.84
CA PRO A 387 25.25 -6.43 -3.78
C PRO A 387 24.60 -5.13 -4.28
N ASN A 388 24.86 -4.03 -3.58
CA ASN A 388 24.26 -2.74 -3.93
C ASN A 388 24.68 -2.28 -5.34
N CYS A 389 25.93 -2.53 -5.74
CA CYS A 389 26.41 -2.20 -7.09
C CYS A 389 25.61 -2.90 -8.19
N VAL A 390 25.28 -4.18 -7.99
CA VAL A 390 24.45 -4.95 -8.94
C VAL A 390 23.05 -4.35 -9.03
N SER A 391 22.45 -4.00 -7.88
CA SER A 391 21.10 -3.41 -7.87
C SER A 391 21.07 -2.06 -8.59
N ILE A 392 22.05 -1.20 -8.34
CA ILE A 392 22.16 0.11 -8.99
C ILE A 392 22.41 -0.04 -10.49
N LEU A 393 23.30 -0.94 -10.90
CA LEU A 393 23.59 -1.20 -12.32
C LEU A 393 22.35 -1.73 -13.05
N CYS A 394 21.64 -2.70 -12.47
CA CYS A 394 20.39 -3.23 -13.04
C CYS A 394 19.33 -2.14 -13.17
N TYR A 395 19.20 -1.25 -12.17
CA TYR A 395 18.29 -0.11 -12.26
C TYR A 395 18.65 0.83 -13.42
N ILE A 396 19.93 1.20 -13.55
CA ILE A 396 20.40 2.08 -14.63
C ILE A 396 20.10 1.44 -16.00
N LEU A 397 20.42 0.16 -16.18
CA LEU A 397 20.18 -0.57 -17.43
C LEU A 397 18.69 -0.65 -17.77
N LEU A 398 17.83 -0.99 -16.79
CA LEU A 398 16.38 -1.05 -16.99
C LEU A 398 15.78 0.33 -17.25
N SER A 399 16.27 1.37 -16.59
CA SER A 399 15.81 2.76 -16.82
C SER A 399 16.19 3.26 -18.21
N ALA A 400 17.39 2.92 -18.71
CA ALA A 400 17.82 3.22 -20.07
C ALA A 400 16.96 2.47 -21.09
N LEU A 401 16.71 1.17 -20.86
CA LEU A 401 15.83 0.35 -21.70
C LEU A 401 14.41 0.95 -21.77
N CYS A 402 13.84 1.35 -20.63
CA CYS A 402 12.52 1.98 -20.58
C CYS A 402 12.49 3.33 -21.31
N THR A 403 13.55 4.12 -21.17
CA THR A 403 13.70 5.43 -21.82
C THR A 403 13.67 5.30 -23.35
N ILE A 404 14.20 4.20 -23.89
CA ILE A 404 14.20 3.91 -25.33
C ILE A 404 12.88 3.26 -25.74
N ALA A 405 12.42 2.24 -25.03
CA ALA A 405 11.29 1.40 -25.44
C ALA A 405 9.91 2.09 -25.30
N ILE A 406 9.67 2.85 -24.22
CA ILE A 406 8.35 3.44 -23.95
C ILE A 406 7.90 4.42 -25.05
N PRO A 407 8.75 5.32 -25.58
CA PRO A 407 8.41 6.17 -26.72
C PRO A 407 8.00 5.40 -28.00
N TYR A 408 8.48 4.17 -28.21
CA TYR A 408 8.01 3.31 -29.31
C TYR A 408 6.61 2.75 -29.05
N LEU A 409 6.27 2.46 -27.79
CA LEU A 409 4.92 2.00 -27.43
C LEU A 409 3.90 3.15 -27.47
N TYR A 410 4.31 4.35 -27.05
CA TYR A 410 3.48 5.55 -26.95
C TYR A 410 4.23 6.75 -27.56
N PRO A 411 4.07 7.02 -28.87
CA PRO A 411 4.80 8.09 -29.56
C PRO A 411 4.59 9.50 -28.99
N GLN A 412 3.55 9.70 -28.18
CA GLN A 412 3.24 10.97 -27.53
C GLN A 412 4.25 11.35 -26.44
N ILE A 413 4.95 10.39 -25.82
CA ILE A 413 5.95 10.66 -24.79
C ILE A 413 7.37 10.62 -25.39
N ARG A 414 8.12 11.72 -25.25
CA ARG A 414 9.51 11.78 -25.72
C ARG A 414 10.48 11.14 -24.72
N PRO A 415 11.64 10.59 -25.16
CA PRO A 415 12.60 9.91 -24.29
C PRO A 415 13.07 10.73 -23.08
N HIS A 416 13.29 12.05 -23.24
CA HIS A 416 13.75 12.90 -22.14
C HIS A 416 12.76 12.99 -20.97
N HIS A 417 11.45 12.89 -21.22
CA HIS A 417 10.45 12.85 -20.15
C HIS A 417 10.59 11.57 -19.33
N VAL A 418 10.76 10.43 -20.00
CA VAL A 418 10.95 9.13 -19.35
C VAL A 418 12.25 9.11 -18.55
N ALA A 419 13.35 9.65 -19.11
CA ALA A 419 14.62 9.77 -18.42
C ALA A 419 14.51 10.63 -17.14
N LEU A 420 13.81 11.76 -17.20
CA LEU A 420 13.59 12.62 -16.04
C LEU A 420 12.79 11.92 -14.93
N ILE A 421 11.76 11.15 -15.31
CA ILE A 421 10.96 10.35 -14.37
C ILE A 421 11.86 9.35 -13.64
N TYR A 422 12.66 8.57 -14.36
CA TYR A 422 13.55 7.59 -13.74
C TYR A 422 14.71 8.23 -12.97
N LEU A 423 15.14 9.45 -13.32
CA LEU A 423 16.11 10.17 -12.51
C LEU A 423 15.53 10.57 -11.15
N ALA A 424 14.26 10.99 -11.12
CA ALA A 424 13.57 11.41 -9.89
C ALA A 424 12.97 10.24 -9.08
N ALA A 425 12.73 9.09 -9.72
CA ALA A 425 12.04 7.95 -9.12
C ALA A 425 12.66 7.43 -7.80
N PRO A 426 14.00 7.34 -7.62
CA PRO A 426 14.59 6.87 -6.37
C PRO A 426 14.23 7.73 -5.16
N VAL A 427 14.19 9.05 -5.33
CA VAL A 427 13.84 10.00 -4.26
C VAL A 427 12.40 9.79 -3.83
N PHE A 428 11.48 9.74 -4.80
CA PHE A 428 10.08 9.53 -4.50
C PHE A 428 9.83 8.15 -3.92
N ALA A 429 10.47 7.10 -4.45
CA ALA A 429 10.27 5.73 -4.00
C ALA A 429 10.72 5.57 -2.55
N PHE A 430 11.81 6.23 -2.14
CA PHE A 430 12.25 6.22 -0.74
C PHE A 430 11.20 6.88 0.18
N CYS A 431 10.67 8.04 -0.22
CA CYS A 431 9.67 8.76 0.57
C CYS A 431 8.36 7.96 0.68
N ASP A 432 7.90 7.39 -0.43
CA ASP A 432 6.68 6.59 -0.49
C ASP A 432 6.83 5.30 0.33
N ALA A 433 7.94 4.57 0.18
CA ALA A 433 8.18 3.36 0.95
C ALA A 433 8.33 3.62 2.45
N TYR A 434 8.89 4.77 2.84
CA TYR A 434 8.94 5.17 4.26
C TYR A 434 7.53 5.43 4.80
N GLY A 435 6.72 6.24 4.09
CA GLY A 435 5.32 6.47 4.45
C GLY A 435 4.52 5.16 4.53
N PHE A 436 4.70 4.30 3.54
CA PHE A 436 4.09 2.98 3.45
C PHE A 436 4.52 2.08 4.62
N GLY A 437 5.80 2.03 4.98
CA GLY A 437 6.28 1.21 6.10
C GLY A 437 5.77 1.63 7.48
N VAL A 438 5.33 2.88 7.61
CA VAL A 438 4.78 3.42 8.87
C VAL A 438 3.25 3.33 8.92
N THR A 439 2.58 3.52 7.78
CA THR A 439 1.10 3.70 7.72
C THR A 439 0.36 2.57 7.01
N ASP A 440 1.07 1.69 6.29
CA ASP A 440 0.51 0.67 5.38
C ASP A 440 -0.26 1.26 4.18
N MET A 441 -0.15 2.58 3.94
CA MET A 441 -0.84 3.28 2.84
C MET A 441 0.11 3.59 1.69
N ASN A 442 -0.17 3.02 0.51
CA ASN A 442 0.65 3.18 -0.69
C ASN A 442 0.23 4.45 -1.47
N LEU A 443 1.14 5.42 -1.65
CA LEU A 443 0.86 6.70 -2.31
C LEU A 443 1.33 6.75 -3.77
N SER A 444 1.74 5.63 -4.36
CA SER A 444 2.19 5.54 -5.76
C SER A 444 1.21 6.20 -6.75
N SER A 445 -0.09 6.06 -6.53
CA SER A 445 -1.12 6.69 -7.38
C SER A 445 -1.11 8.23 -7.32
N THR A 446 -0.71 8.80 -6.19
CA THR A 446 -0.60 10.24 -5.94
C THR A 446 0.62 10.83 -6.63
N TYR A 447 1.77 10.16 -6.48
CA TYR A 447 2.98 10.52 -7.22
C TYR A 447 2.81 10.32 -8.74
N GLY A 448 2.08 9.28 -9.16
CA GLY A 448 1.70 9.09 -10.55
C GLY A 448 0.89 10.27 -11.11
N LYS A 449 -0.07 10.80 -10.34
CA LYS A 449 -0.82 12.01 -10.73
C LYS A 449 0.07 13.24 -10.84
N LEU A 450 1.07 13.39 -9.97
CA LEU A 450 2.05 14.47 -10.07
C LEU A 450 2.85 14.38 -11.39
N ALA A 451 3.34 13.19 -11.73
CA ALA A 451 4.05 12.96 -12.99
C ALA A 451 3.16 13.25 -14.20
N MET A 452 1.91 12.80 -14.16
CA MET A 452 0.89 13.11 -15.17
C MET A 452 0.73 14.60 -15.38
N LEU A 453 0.62 15.37 -14.29
CA LEU A 453 0.43 16.81 -14.33
C LEU A 453 1.62 17.54 -14.96
N LEU A 454 2.84 17.15 -14.61
CA LEU A 454 4.07 17.76 -15.11
C LEU A 454 4.29 17.43 -16.59
N VAL A 455 4.23 16.14 -16.97
CA VAL A 455 4.50 15.71 -18.34
C VAL A 455 3.38 16.12 -19.28
N GLY A 456 2.11 15.99 -18.86
CA GLY A 456 0.98 16.38 -19.68
C GLY A 456 0.98 17.88 -19.99
N SER A 457 1.36 18.72 -19.02
CA SER A 457 1.46 20.17 -19.19
C SER A 457 2.62 20.57 -20.11
N VAL A 458 3.78 19.91 -20.01
CA VAL A 458 4.94 20.20 -20.87
C VAL A 458 4.67 19.81 -22.33
N VAL A 459 3.98 18.70 -22.57
CA VAL A 459 3.67 18.25 -23.94
C VAL A 459 2.53 19.07 -24.56
N GLY A 460 1.50 19.38 -23.76
CA GLY A 460 0.31 20.13 -24.18
C GLY A 460 -0.68 19.29 -24.98
N CYS A 461 -1.96 19.71 -24.98
CA CYS A 461 -3.06 18.96 -25.58
C CYS A 461 -2.83 18.66 -27.06
N ASN A 462 -2.41 19.64 -27.85
CA ASN A 462 -2.23 19.52 -29.31
C ASN A 462 -1.19 18.47 -29.73
N ASN A 463 -0.28 18.09 -28.83
CA ASN A 463 0.80 17.14 -29.10
C ASN A 463 0.57 15.76 -28.44
N GLY A 464 -0.63 15.47 -27.94
CA GLY A 464 -0.91 14.20 -27.26
C GLY A 464 -0.62 14.23 -25.75
N GLY A 465 -0.64 15.40 -25.11
CA GLY A 465 -0.29 15.58 -23.70
C GLY A 465 -1.15 14.75 -22.72
N VAL A 466 -2.38 14.40 -23.10
CA VAL A 466 -3.25 13.54 -22.27
C VAL A 466 -2.62 12.15 -22.13
N ILE A 467 -2.22 11.55 -23.26
CA ILE A 467 -1.59 10.22 -23.28
C ILE A 467 -0.20 10.28 -22.65
N ALA A 468 0.61 11.29 -22.97
CA ALA A 468 1.93 11.45 -22.37
C ALA A 468 1.84 11.55 -20.82
N GLY A 469 0.85 12.29 -20.32
CA GLY A 469 0.54 12.38 -18.91
C GLY A 469 0.12 11.02 -18.31
N LEU A 470 -0.84 10.32 -18.91
CA LEU A 470 -1.30 9.01 -18.42
C LEU A 470 -0.20 7.94 -18.43
N VAL A 471 0.65 7.92 -19.46
CA VAL A 471 1.81 7.02 -19.53
C VAL A 471 2.82 7.35 -18.44
N SER A 472 3.13 8.64 -18.22
CA SER A 472 4.02 9.05 -17.12
C SER A 472 3.47 8.66 -15.74
N CYS A 473 2.14 8.73 -15.57
CA CYS A 473 1.47 8.23 -14.38
C CYS A 473 1.73 6.74 -14.18
N GLY A 474 1.56 5.95 -15.24
CA GLY A 474 1.75 4.50 -15.20
C GLY A 474 3.18 4.11 -14.85
N ILE A 475 4.18 4.81 -15.42
CA ILE A 475 5.60 4.57 -15.11
C ILE A 475 5.85 4.76 -13.61
N VAL A 476 5.46 5.92 -13.06
CA VAL A 476 5.69 6.23 -11.64
C VAL A 476 4.89 5.30 -10.73
N MET A 477 3.60 5.11 -11.02
CA MET A 477 2.74 4.26 -10.19
C MET A 477 3.24 2.82 -10.13
N ALA A 478 3.59 2.21 -11.26
CA ALA A 478 4.12 0.85 -11.30
C ALA A 478 5.48 0.74 -10.61
N THR A 479 6.40 1.66 -10.91
CA THR A 479 7.75 1.67 -10.33
C THR A 479 7.70 1.77 -8.80
N MET A 480 6.92 2.71 -8.27
CA MET A 480 6.83 2.94 -6.82
C MET A 480 6.07 1.83 -6.11
N CYS A 481 4.94 1.37 -6.67
CA CYS A 481 4.16 0.30 -6.07
C CYS A 481 4.97 -0.99 -5.93
N ASN A 482 5.71 -1.38 -6.98
CA ASN A 482 6.57 -2.57 -6.91
C ASN A 482 7.75 -2.40 -5.94
N SER A 483 8.31 -1.19 -5.84
CA SER A 483 9.35 -0.87 -4.85
C SER A 483 8.84 -1.04 -3.41
N ASN A 484 7.66 -0.48 -3.12
CA ASN A 484 7.02 -0.52 -1.81
C ASN A 484 6.66 -1.96 -1.41
N ASN A 485 6.04 -2.70 -2.34
CA ASN A 485 5.66 -4.09 -2.11
C ASN A 485 6.90 -4.93 -1.82
N LEU A 486 7.98 -4.80 -2.58
CA LEU A 486 9.23 -5.50 -2.29
C LEU A 486 9.75 -5.20 -0.88
N MET A 487 9.68 -3.94 -0.41
CA MET A 487 10.16 -3.61 0.94
C MET A 487 9.27 -4.22 2.04
N GLN A 488 7.96 -4.28 1.82
CA GLN A 488 7.03 -4.99 2.69
C GLN A 488 7.29 -6.51 2.70
N GLU A 489 7.50 -7.13 1.53
CA GLU A 489 7.81 -8.56 1.42
C GLU A 489 9.17 -8.89 2.05
N LEU A 490 10.16 -8.00 1.94
CA LEU A 490 11.43 -8.14 2.65
C LEU A 490 11.25 -8.06 4.18
N LYS A 491 10.28 -7.27 4.68
CA LYS A 491 9.92 -7.29 6.11
C LYS A 491 9.28 -8.63 6.49
N THR A 492 8.38 -9.16 5.66
CA THR A 492 7.80 -10.50 5.88
C THR A 492 8.89 -11.56 5.89
N GLY A 493 9.84 -11.51 4.94
CA GLY A 493 10.99 -12.39 4.87
C GLY A 493 11.91 -12.29 6.08
N TYR A 494 12.19 -11.08 6.56
CA TYR A 494 12.97 -10.84 7.77
C TYR A 494 12.37 -11.52 9.00
N LEU A 495 11.04 -11.47 9.16
CA LEU A 495 10.33 -12.05 10.30
C LEU A 495 10.07 -13.56 10.17
N THR A 496 10.25 -14.15 8.98
CA THR A 496 10.08 -15.59 8.70
C THR A 496 11.42 -16.30 8.48
N LEU A 497 12.54 -15.60 8.67
CA LEU A 497 13.90 -16.05 8.31
C LEU A 497 14.05 -16.50 6.84
N THR A 498 13.27 -15.91 5.94
CA THR A 498 13.40 -16.14 4.51
C THR A 498 14.52 -15.26 3.94
N SER A 499 15.43 -15.85 3.15
CA SER A 499 16.56 -15.10 2.61
C SER A 499 16.10 -13.94 1.70
N PRO A 500 16.72 -12.75 1.77
CA PRO A 500 16.37 -11.61 0.90
C PRO A 500 16.47 -11.93 -0.59
N ARG A 501 17.39 -12.82 -0.98
CA ARG A 501 17.51 -13.32 -2.36
C ARG A 501 16.30 -14.15 -2.77
N ALA A 502 15.82 -15.07 -1.93
CA ALA A 502 14.63 -15.86 -2.24
C ALA A 502 13.39 -14.96 -2.36
N VAL A 503 13.22 -13.99 -1.45
CA VAL A 503 12.12 -13.01 -1.54
C VAL A 503 12.20 -12.22 -2.84
N PHE A 504 13.38 -11.70 -3.20
CA PHE A 504 13.57 -10.93 -4.43
C PHE A 504 13.26 -11.75 -5.69
N ILE A 505 13.74 -12.99 -5.77
CA ILE A 505 13.47 -13.88 -6.91
C ILE A 505 11.98 -14.22 -6.98
N SER A 506 11.35 -14.51 -5.84
CA SER A 506 9.92 -14.82 -5.78
C SER A 506 9.06 -13.62 -6.20
N GLN A 507 9.43 -12.41 -5.78
CA GLN A 507 8.81 -11.17 -6.25
C GLN A 507 8.98 -11.00 -7.77
N ALA A 508 10.16 -11.32 -8.32
CA ALA A 508 10.43 -11.21 -9.76
C ALA A 508 9.57 -12.19 -10.57
N ILE A 509 9.46 -13.44 -10.11
CA ILE A 509 8.61 -14.47 -10.71
C ILE A 509 7.15 -14.02 -10.66
N GLY A 510 6.65 -13.62 -9.49
CA GLY A 510 5.26 -13.17 -9.32
C GLY A 510 4.94 -11.92 -10.14
N THR A 511 5.87 -10.98 -10.24
CA THR A 511 5.76 -9.80 -11.11
C THR A 511 5.68 -10.23 -12.57
N GLY A 512 6.54 -11.14 -13.02
CA GLY A 512 6.50 -11.69 -14.38
C GLY A 512 5.18 -12.40 -14.70
N LEU A 513 4.68 -13.23 -13.78
CA LEU A 513 3.36 -13.86 -13.88
C LEU A 513 2.25 -12.80 -13.96
N GLY A 514 2.30 -11.78 -13.11
CA GLY A 514 1.34 -10.68 -13.09
C GLY A 514 1.33 -9.85 -14.38
N CYS A 515 2.49 -9.64 -15.01
CA CYS A 515 2.61 -8.94 -16.29
C CYS A 515 1.97 -9.70 -17.46
N VAL A 516 1.71 -11.00 -17.33
CA VAL A 516 1.02 -11.82 -18.35
C VAL A 516 -0.43 -12.08 -17.97
N ILE A 517 -0.67 -12.58 -16.76
CA ILE A 517 -2.00 -12.99 -16.28
C ILE A 517 -2.96 -11.79 -16.23
N ASN A 518 -2.53 -10.65 -15.70
CA ASN A 518 -3.45 -9.52 -15.50
C ASN A 518 -3.88 -8.87 -16.83
N PRO A 519 -3.00 -8.64 -17.82
CA PRO A 519 -3.45 -8.21 -19.15
C PRO A 519 -4.38 -9.21 -19.83
N VAL A 520 -4.16 -10.52 -19.69
CA VAL A 520 -5.05 -11.56 -20.24
C VAL A 520 -6.43 -11.49 -19.58
N MET A 521 -6.48 -11.38 -18.25
CA MET A 521 -7.72 -11.24 -17.51
C MET A 521 -8.45 -9.95 -17.87
N PHE A 522 -7.74 -8.81 -17.87
CA PHE A 522 -8.30 -7.52 -18.30
C PHE A 522 -8.87 -7.60 -19.71
N TRP A 523 -8.14 -8.22 -20.65
CA TRP A 523 -8.60 -8.37 -22.03
C TRP A 523 -9.89 -9.20 -22.15
N ALA A 524 -10.03 -10.25 -21.33
CA ALA A 524 -11.26 -11.03 -21.27
C ALA A 524 -12.44 -10.19 -20.77
N PHE A 525 -12.25 -9.40 -19.71
CA PHE A 525 -13.27 -8.47 -19.20
C PHE A 525 -13.62 -7.36 -20.20
N TYR A 526 -12.60 -6.78 -20.83
CA TYR A 526 -12.75 -5.68 -21.78
C TYR A 526 -13.52 -6.12 -23.03
N LYS A 527 -13.18 -7.28 -23.63
CA LYS A 527 -13.93 -7.81 -24.78
C LYS A 527 -15.36 -8.22 -24.44
N ALA A 528 -15.61 -8.68 -23.22
CA ALA A 528 -16.96 -9.02 -22.77
C ALA A 528 -17.85 -7.77 -22.61
N GLN A 529 -17.25 -6.60 -22.33
CA GLN A 529 -17.96 -5.33 -22.18
C GLN A 529 -18.34 -4.69 -23.53
N ASP A 530 -17.56 -4.88 -24.59
CA ASP A 530 -17.91 -4.41 -25.96
C ASP A 530 -19.17 -5.10 -26.55
N GLY A 531 -19.76 -6.06 -25.84
CA GLY A 531 -21.07 -6.65 -26.16
C GLY A 531 -22.24 -5.92 -25.48
N ASP A 532 -23.43 -6.54 -25.46
CA ASP A 532 -24.67 -5.94 -24.93
C ASP A 532 -24.72 -5.86 -23.38
N THR A 533 -23.63 -6.21 -22.67
CA THR A 533 -23.61 -6.38 -21.21
C THR A 533 -22.62 -5.44 -20.53
N ASN A 534 -23.12 -4.49 -19.74
CA ASN A 534 -22.29 -3.61 -18.91
C ASN A 534 -21.66 -4.37 -17.74
N LEU A 535 -20.47 -4.95 -17.93
CA LEU A 535 -19.76 -5.74 -16.90
C LEU A 535 -19.09 -4.88 -15.81
N PHE A 536 -18.65 -3.65 -16.14
CA PHE A 536 -18.05 -2.69 -15.18
C PHE A 536 -18.20 -1.23 -15.66
N ASP A 537 -18.21 -0.28 -14.72
CA ASP A 537 -18.42 1.17 -15.02
C ASP A 537 -17.11 2.00 -15.03
N ALA A 538 -15.99 1.42 -14.57
CA ALA A 538 -14.65 2.04 -14.50
C ALA A 538 -14.65 3.54 -14.16
N PRO A 539 -15.29 3.98 -13.06
CA PRO A 539 -15.49 5.40 -12.78
C PRO A 539 -14.16 6.16 -12.58
N TYR A 540 -13.13 5.47 -12.09
CA TYR A 540 -11.81 6.05 -11.90
C TYR A 540 -11.08 6.34 -13.20
N ALA A 541 -11.33 5.58 -14.28
CA ALA A 541 -10.74 5.86 -15.58
C ALA A 541 -11.16 7.24 -16.10
N ARG A 542 -12.46 7.57 -15.97
CA ARG A 542 -12.99 8.91 -16.32
C ARG A 542 -12.35 10.01 -15.47
N VAL A 543 -12.14 9.76 -14.17
CA VAL A 543 -11.44 10.71 -13.29
C VAL A 543 -9.99 10.92 -13.74
N TYR A 544 -9.23 9.86 -13.99
CA TYR A 544 -7.84 9.95 -14.45
C TYR A 544 -7.72 10.68 -15.78
N ARG A 545 -8.62 10.39 -16.73
CA ARG A 545 -8.69 11.13 -18.00
C ARG A 545 -8.97 12.61 -17.77
N GLY A 546 -9.91 12.93 -16.88
CA GLY A 546 -10.20 14.32 -16.50
C GLY A 546 -8.98 15.07 -15.95
N ILE A 547 -8.17 14.42 -15.11
CA ILE A 547 -6.91 15.00 -14.62
C ILE A 547 -5.91 15.19 -15.77
N ALA A 548 -5.79 14.21 -16.66
CA ALA A 548 -4.88 14.26 -17.80
C ALA A 548 -5.28 15.36 -18.80
N MET A 549 -6.58 15.56 -19.05
CA MET A 549 -7.09 16.65 -19.87
C MET A 549 -6.84 18.02 -19.24
N LEU A 550 -7.03 18.15 -17.92
CA LEU A 550 -6.69 19.37 -17.19
C LEU A 550 -5.19 19.66 -17.22
N SER A 551 -4.36 18.62 -17.15
CA SER A 551 -2.91 18.75 -17.25
C SER A 551 -2.47 19.24 -18.63
N ALA A 552 -3.02 18.66 -19.69
CA ALA A 552 -2.63 18.95 -21.06
C ALA A 552 -3.29 20.22 -21.62
N GLY A 553 -4.45 20.60 -21.10
CA GLY A 553 -5.22 21.77 -21.53
C GLY A 553 -4.67 23.08 -20.98
N GLY A 554 -4.74 24.14 -21.81
CA GLY A 554 -4.35 25.50 -21.40
C GLY A 554 -5.36 26.22 -20.50
N LYS A 555 -6.55 25.64 -20.25
CA LYS A 555 -7.49 26.13 -19.22
C LYS A 555 -6.95 25.67 -17.87
N GLY A 556 -6.28 26.60 -17.18
CA GLY A 556 -5.43 26.32 -16.03
C GLY A 556 -6.09 25.61 -14.85
N LEU A 557 -5.25 25.22 -13.88
CA LEU A 557 -5.66 24.66 -12.60
C LEU A 557 -6.78 25.50 -11.95
N PRO A 558 -7.64 24.90 -11.12
CA PRO A 558 -8.70 25.62 -10.42
C PRO A 558 -8.18 26.89 -9.74
N LEU A 559 -8.98 27.98 -9.77
CA LEU A 559 -8.59 29.29 -9.24
C LEU A 559 -8.08 29.15 -7.80
N HIS A 560 -6.98 29.82 -7.47
CA HIS A 560 -6.30 29.74 -6.16
C HIS A 560 -5.70 28.38 -5.76
N SER A 561 -5.79 27.33 -6.59
CA SER A 561 -5.20 26.01 -6.27
C SER A 561 -3.68 26.11 -6.04
N LEU A 562 -2.96 26.88 -6.86
CA LEU A 562 -1.52 27.08 -6.69
C LEU A 562 -1.17 27.83 -5.41
N TRP A 563 -2.00 28.79 -4.99
CA TRP A 563 -1.79 29.52 -3.74
C TRP A 563 -1.97 28.59 -2.53
N LEU A 564 -3.03 27.77 -2.53
CA LEU A 564 -3.24 26.74 -1.50
C LEU A 564 -2.08 25.74 -1.45
N CYS A 565 -1.60 25.26 -2.61
CA CYS A 565 -0.43 24.38 -2.65
C CYS A 565 0.81 25.04 -2.05
N LYS A 566 1.10 26.31 -2.37
CA LYS A 566 2.23 27.04 -1.79
C LYS A 566 2.10 27.19 -0.27
N LEU A 567 0.90 27.51 0.22
CA LEU A 567 0.63 27.63 1.65
C LEU A 567 0.84 26.30 2.38
N PHE A 568 0.20 25.22 1.92
CA PHE A 568 0.31 23.91 2.56
C PHE A 568 1.70 23.29 2.40
N PHE A 569 2.40 23.56 1.30
CA PHE A 569 3.81 23.21 1.13
C PHE A 569 4.67 23.90 2.21
N ALA A 570 4.50 25.20 2.41
CA ALA A 570 5.25 25.95 3.42
C ALA A 570 4.91 25.48 4.85
N LEU A 571 3.64 25.20 5.14
CA LEU A 571 3.21 24.67 6.44
C LEU A 571 3.79 23.27 6.70
N ALA A 572 3.76 22.38 5.70
CA ALA A 572 4.34 21.04 5.81
C ALA A 572 5.85 21.13 6.05
N LEU A 573 6.56 21.95 5.27
CA LEU A 573 8.00 22.18 5.43
C LEU A 573 8.34 22.75 6.81
N ALA A 574 7.58 23.75 7.28
CA ALA A 574 7.76 24.34 8.60
C ALA A 574 7.55 23.32 9.71
N LEU A 575 6.52 22.47 9.60
CA LEU A 575 6.26 21.40 10.55
C LEU A 575 7.37 20.34 10.55
N SER A 576 7.92 19.97 9.37
CA SER A 576 9.03 19.02 9.25
C SER A 576 10.31 19.57 9.89
N VAL A 577 10.64 20.84 9.60
CA VAL A 577 11.80 21.54 10.20
C VAL A 577 11.64 21.65 11.71
N PHE A 578 10.47 22.08 12.18
CA PHE A 578 10.20 22.27 13.60
C PHE A 578 10.27 20.94 14.36
N ARG A 579 9.75 19.85 13.78
CA ARG A 579 9.87 18.50 14.35
C ARG A 579 11.33 18.05 14.46
N ASP A 580 12.13 18.24 13.41
CA ASP A 580 13.55 17.85 13.43
C ASP A 580 14.35 18.67 14.46
N VAL A 581 14.10 19.99 14.55
CA VAL A 581 14.72 20.85 15.57
C VAL A 581 14.31 20.44 16.98
N ALA A 582 13.02 20.16 17.20
CA ALA A 582 12.51 19.70 18.49
C ALA A 582 13.13 18.37 18.92
N ALA A 583 13.31 17.44 17.97
CA ALA A 583 13.97 16.17 18.21
C ALA A 583 15.47 16.35 18.55
N ARG A 584 16.20 17.13 17.75
CA ARG A 584 17.64 17.39 17.98
C ARG A 584 17.92 18.11 19.28
N LYS A 585 17.06 19.06 19.66
CA LYS A 585 17.16 19.78 20.94
C LYS A 585 16.47 19.06 22.10
N GLN A 586 15.96 17.84 21.89
CA GLN A 586 15.29 17.01 22.90
C GLN A 586 14.20 17.77 23.67
N TRP A 587 13.38 18.55 22.95
CA TRP A 587 12.28 19.28 23.56
C TRP A 587 11.20 18.32 24.05
N ARG A 588 10.56 18.65 25.19
CA ARG A 588 9.47 17.84 25.77
C ARG A 588 8.27 17.64 24.84
N VAL A 589 8.10 18.50 23.84
CA VAL A 589 7.02 18.41 22.84
C VAL A 589 7.32 17.42 21.71
N ALA A 590 8.57 17.00 21.51
CA ALA A 590 8.99 16.15 20.40
C ALA A 590 8.16 14.85 20.27
N PRO A 591 7.82 14.12 21.35
CA PRO A 591 7.03 12.88 21.26
C PRO A 591 5.56 13.10 20.85
N TYR A 592 5.03 14.30 21.05
CA TYR A 592 3.63 14.65 20.77
C TYR A 592 3.44 15.31 19.40
N MET A 593 4.54 15.58 18.69
CA MET A 593 4.49 16.28 17.42
C MET A 593 3.93 15.38 16.32
N PRO A 594 2.88 15.82 15.60
CA PRO A 594 2.31 15.00 14.54
C PRO A 594 3.32 14.78 13.43
N SER A 595 3.25 13.59 12.84
CA SER A 595 4.05 13.23 11.69
C SER A 595 3.52 13.91 10.44
N THR A 596 4.36 14.76 9.84
CA THR A 596 4.08 15.55 8.62
C THR A 596 3.62 14.71 7.46
N ILE A 597 4.31 13.59 7.20
CA ILE A 597 3.93 12.63 6.16
C ILE A 597 2.55 12.03 6.41
N CYS A 598 2.19 11.75 7.67
CA CYS A 598 0.89 11.19 8.03
C CYS A 598 -0.23 12.22 7.87
N VAL A 599 0.01 13.46 8.29
CA VAL A 599 -0.93 14.56 8.04
C VAL A 599 -1.14 14.72 6.53
N ALA A 600 -0.08 14.66 5.72
CA ALA A 600 -0.15 14.78 4.28
C ALA A 600 -0.91 13.62 3.60
N ILE A 601 -0.70 12.37 4.04
CA ILE A 601 -1.42 11.19 3.57
C ILE A 601 -2.93 11.35 3.78
N ALA A 602 -3.36 11.91 4.90
CA ALA A 602 -4.77 12.11 5.22
C ALA A 602 -5.50 13.10 4.30
N PHE A 603 -4.78 13.92 3.53
CA PHE A 603 -5.38 14.78 2.50
C PHE A 603 -5.73 14.02 1.22
N VAL A 604 -5.10 12.88 1.00
CA VAL A 604 -5.27 12.05 -0.20
C VAL A 604 -6.28 10.94 0.04
N VAL A 605 -6.26 10.37 1.25
CA VAL A 605 -7.04 9.19 1.63
C VAL A 605 -8.42 9.61 2.18
N PRO A 606 -9.49 8.82 1.94
CA PRO A 606 -10.81 9.08 2.55
C PRO A 606 -10.76 9.11 4.08
N ALA A 607 -11.46 10.06 4.71
CA ALA A 607 -11.45 10.25 6.16
C ALA A 607 -11.84 9.00 6.97
N ARG A 608 -12.70 8.13 6.45
CA ARG A 608 -13.08 6.86 7.08
C ARG A 608 -11.89 5.98 7.45
N MET A 609 -10.86 5.90 6.60
CA MET A 609 -9.70 5.03 6.85
C MET A 609 -8.87 5.49 8.08
N PRO A 610 -8.44 6.77 8.19
CA PRO A 610 -7.81 7.28 9.41
C PRO A 610 -8.67 7.18 10.67
N ILE A 611 -9.98 7.33 10.56
CA ILE A 611 -10.91 7.17 11.70
C ILE A 611 -10.83 5.73 12.23
N ASP A 612 -10.92 4.73 11.34
CA ASP A 612 -10.82 3.32 11.73
C ASP A 612 -9.46 2.99 12.35
N MET A 613 -8.37 3.50 11.77
CA MET A 613 -7.03 3.30 12.32
C MET A 613 -6.88 3.93 13.71
N PHE A 614 -7.48 5.10 13.94
CA PHE A 614 -7.50 5.75 15.24
C PHE A 614 -8.31 4.94 16.27
N VAL A 615 -9.44 4.35 15.86
CA VAL A 615 -10.18 3.41 16.71
C VAL A 615 -9.32 2.19 17.06
N GLY A 616 -8.55 1.65 16.12
CA GLY A 616 -7.60 0.56 16.35
C GLY A 616 -6.54 0.88 17.39
N SER A 617 -5.94 2.07 17.33
CA SER A 617 -4.95 2.48 18.32
C SER A 617 -5.57 2.75 19.69
N LEU A 618 -6.80 3.26 19.74
CA LEU A 618 -7.58 3.40 20.98
C LEU A 618 -7.87 2.03 21.60
N VAL A 619 -8.29 1.04 20.82
CA VAL A 619 -8.49 -0.35 21.29
C VAL A 619 -7.21 -0.90 21.90
N MET A 620 -6.07 -0.70 21.24
CA MET A 620 -4.78 -1.12 21.78
C MET A 620 -4.35 -0.37 23.04
N TYR A 621 -4.62 0.92 23.12
CA TYR A 621 -4.36 1.71 24.32
C TYR A 621 -5.17 1.20 25.51
N LEU A 622 -6.47 0.97 25.32
CA LEU A 622 -7.35 0.42 26.35
C LEU A 622 -6.96 -1.01 26.74
N TRP A 623 -6.59 -1.86 25.77
CA TRP A 623 -6.16 -3.22 26.05
C TRP A 623 -4.85 -3.25 26.84
N ARG A 624 -3.87 -2.40 26.52
CA ARG A 624 -2.63 -2.28 27.31
C ARG A 624 -2.87 -1.81 28.75
N HIS A 625 -3.86 -0.96 28.96
CA HIS A 625 -4.27 -0.54 30.31
C HIS A 625 -4.99 -1.63 31.08
N ALA A 626 -5.80 -2.45 30.41
CA ALA A 626 -6.52 -3.56 31.04
C ALA A 626 -5.61 -4.77 31.34
N ASP A 627 -4.71 -5.13 30.42
CA ASP A 627 -3.79 -6.26 30.56
C ASP A 627 -2.45 -5.96 29.85
N SER A 628 -1.49 -5.44 30.61
CA SER A 628 -0.19 -4.99 30.12
C SER A 628 0.70 -6.12 29.59
N GLY A 629 0.48 -7.36 30.04
CA GLY A 629 1.25 -8.53 29.61
C GLY A 629 0.69 -9.20 28.36
N LYS A 630 -0.64 -9.36 28.26
CA LYS A 630 -1.26 -10.03 27.11
C LYS A 630 -1.37 -9.15 25.88
N ALA A 631 -1.57 -7.84 26.04
CA ALA A 631 -1.77 -6.95 24.89
C ALA A 631 -0.59 -6.98 23.90
N PRO A 632 0.70 -6.86 24.31
CA PRO A 632 1.82 -6.96 23.38
C PRO A 632 2.02 -8.38 22.82
N ALA A 633 1.70 -9.40 23.62
CA ALA A 633 1.90 -10.81 23.25
C ALA A 633 0.92 -11.31 22.18
N PHE A 634 -0.31 -10.79 22.14
CA PHE A 634 -1.37 -11.29 21.27
C PHE A 634 -1.91 -10.27 20.27
N SER A 635 -1.57 -8.98 20.37
CA SER A 635 -2.09 -7.95 19.45
C SER A 635 -1.75 -8.24 17.99
N ALA A 636 -0.53 -8.70 17.71
CA ALA A 636 -0.11 -9.07 16.37
C ALA A 636 -0.96 -10.22 15.82
N ALA A 637 -1.22 -11.25 16.62
CA ALA A 637 -2.06 -12.39 16.23
C ALA A 637 -3.53 -11.98 15.99
N VAL A 638 -4.09 -11.14 16.86
CA VAL A 638 -5.47 -10.61 16.70
C VAL A 638 -5.57 -9.77 15.45
N ALA A 639 -4.64 -8.82 15.25
CA ALA A 639 -4.60 -7.95 14.07
C ALA A 639 -4.43 -8.77 12.78
N SER A 640 -3.54 -9.77 12.75
CA SER A 640 -3.39 -10.69 11.62
C SER A 640 -4.69 -11.39 11.27
N GLY A 641 -5.41 -11.94 12.26
CA GLY A 641 -6.68 -12.60 12.02
C GLY A 641 -7.77 -11.61 11.56
N MET A 642 -7.76 -10.38 12.08
CA MET A 642 -8.69 -9.33 11.63
C MET A 642 -8.47 -8.96 10.16
N ILE A 643 -7.22 -8.69 9.74
CA ILE A 643 -6.89 -8.38 8.34
C ILE A 643 -7.17 -9.59 7.44
N CYS A 644 -6.79 -10.79 7.87
CA CYS A 644 -7.03 -12.02 7.10
C CYS A 644 -8.52 -12.26 6.85
N GLY A 645 -9.33 -12.23 7.93
CA GLY A 645 -10.76 -12.51 7.82
C GLY A 645 -11.53 -11.40 7.12
N ASP A 646 -11.06 -10.15 7.17
CA ASP A 646 -11.63 -9.06 6.36
C ASP A 646 -11.28 -9.23 4.87
N GLY A 647 -10.04 -9.60 4.54
CA GLY A 647 -9.63 -9.96 3.18
C GLY A 647 -10.45 -11.12 2.61
N LEU A 648 -10.59 -12.23 3.36
CA LEU A 648 -11.37 -13.39 2.96
C LEU A 648 -12.87 -13.10 2.87
N GLY A 649 -13.42 -12.36 3.84
CA GLY A 649 -14.82 -11.94 3.83
C GLY A 649 -15.16 -11.10 2.59
N ASN A 650 -14.28 -10.16 2.24
CA ASN A 650 -14.43 -9.36 1.03
C ASN A 650 -14.27 -10.20 -0.25
N LEU A 651 -13.33 -11.15 -0.29
CA LEU A 651 -13.20 -12.11 -1.40
C LEU A 651 -14.48 -12.93 -1.57
N LEU A 652 -15.03 -13.50 -0.50
CA LEU A 652 -16.28 -14.26 -0.53
C LEU A 652 -17.45 -13.41 -1.00
N SER A 653 -17.61 -12.19 -0.47
CA SER A 653 -18.66 -11.27 -0.92
C SER A 653 -18.55 -10.90 -2.40
N SER A 654 -17.31 -10.78 -2.91
CA SER A 654 -17.04 -10.48 -4.32
C SER A 654 -17.34 -11.68 -5.22
N MET A 655 -17.12 -12.92 -4.74
CA MET A 655 -17.50 -14.15 -5.41
C MET A 655 -19.03 -14.32 -5.46
N VAL A 656 -19.74 -14.00 -4.38
CA VAL A 656 -21.22 -13.99 -4.39
C VAL A 656 -21.75 -12.89 -5.33
N ALA A 657 -21.10 -11.73 -5.39
CA ALA A 657 -21.44 -10.69 -6.36
C ALA A 657 -21.11 -11.07 -7.82
N LEU A 658 -20.33 -12.13 -8.08
CA LEU A 658 -20.17 -12.70 -9.42
C LEU A 658 -21.36 -13.55 -9.85
N THR A 659 -22.11 -14.13 -8.91
CA THR A 659 -23.30 -14.96 -9.22
C THR A 659 -24.59 -14.14 -9.32
N HIS A 660 -24.49 -12.80 -9.45
CA HIS A 660 -25.60 -11.84 -9.50
C HIS A 660 -26.53 -11.86 -8.26
N VAL A 661 -26.10 -12.46 -7.15
CA VAL A 661 -26.87 -12.45 -5.91
C VAL A 661 -26.73 -11.09 -5.24
N THR A 662 -27.85 -10.37 -5.11
CA THR A 662 -27.92 -9.13 -4.36
C THR A 662 -28.20 -9.41 -2.89
N ALA A 663 -27.63 -8.60 -2.01
CA ALA A 663 -27.97 -8.66 -0.58
C ALA A 663 -29.49 -8.39 -0.37
N PRO A 664 -30.11 -9.01 0.64
CA PRO A 664 -31.57 -8.96 0.80
C PRO A 664 -32.08 -7.64 1.39
N MET A 665 -31.26 -6.92 2.17
CA MET A 665 -31.70 -5.71 2.89
C MET A 665 -30.79 -4.52 2.57
N CYS A 666 -31.37 -3.31 2.56
CA CYS A 666 -30.63 -2.05 2.60
C CYS A 666 -31.03 -1.30 3.87
N ILE A 667 -30.06 -1.00 4.74
CA ILE A 667 -30.25 -0.03 5.82
C ILE A 667 -29.70 1.31 5.34
N LYS A 668 -30.53 2.35 5.32
CA LYS A 668 -30.12 3.71 4.97
C LYS A 668 -30.41 4.64 6.14
N PHE A 669 -29.46 5.50 6.46
CA PHE A 669 -29.59 6.48 7.54
C PHE A 669 -29.99 7.82 6.94
N VAL A 670 -31.17 8.33 7.33
CA VAL A 670 -31.75 9.59 6.86
C VAL A 670 -32.13 10.48 8.02
N SER A 671 -32.37 11.76 7.76
CA SER A 671 -32.85 12.67 8.81
C SER A 671 -34.27 12.28 9.26
N SER A 672 -34.63 12.62 10.50
CA SER A 672 -36.00 12.40 11.00
C SER A 672 -37.07 13.00 10.07
N SER A 673 -36.82 14.21 9.55
CA SER A 673 -37.73 14.88 8.62
C SER A 673 -37.89 14.16 7.28
N GLU A 674 -36.82 13.57 6.75
CA GLU A 674 -36.88 12.76 5.53
C GLU A 674 -37.52 11.40 5.80
N ASN A 675 -37.30 10.83 6.98
CA ASN A 675 -37.91 9.57 7.37
C ASN A 675 -39.44 9.70 7.43
N VAL A 676 -39.97 10.77 8.01
CA VAL A 676 -41.42 11.05 8.03
C VAL A 676 -41.98 11.19 6.61
N LYS A 677 -41.26 11.86 5.71
CA LYS A 677 -41.66 11.98 4.29
C LYS A 677 -41.62 10.62 3.58
N LEU A 678 -40.61 9.81 3.86
CA LEU A 678 -40.47 8.48 3.30
C LEU A 678 -41.60 7.55 3.80
N ASP A 679 -41.92 7.58 5.08
CA ASP A 679 -43.03 6.82 5.67
C ASP A 679 -44.37 7.23 5.03
N ALA A 680 -44.59 8.54 4.85
CA ALA A 680 -45.77 9.05 4.16
C ALA A 680 -45.83 8.56 2.70
N PHE A 681 -44.69 8.52 1.98
CA PHE A 681 -44.62 8.00 0.62
C PHE A 681 -44.87 6.48 0.57
N LEU A 682 -44.26 5.70 1.46
CA LEU A 682 -44.47 4.25 1.54
C LEU A 682 -45.91 3.88 1.89
N ALA A 683 -46.59 4.69 2.71
CA ALA A 683 -48.02 4.55 3.00
C ALA A 683 -48.92 4.76 1.75
N THR A 684 -48.43 5.47 0.72
CA THR A 684 -49.16 5.62 -0.56
C THR A 684 -49.00 4.40 -1.47
N LEU A 685 -47.85 3.71 -1.41
CA LEU A 685 -47.53 2.53 -2.21
C LEU A 685 -48.24 1.25 -1.72
N THR A 686 -48.60 1.19 -0.44
CA THR A 686 -49.32 0.05 0.16
C THR A 686 -50.82 0.05 -0.13
N ARG A 687 -51.34 1.09 -0.82
CA ARG A 687 -52.75 1.21 -1.23
C ARG A 687 -53.02 0.83 -2.70
N THR A 688 -52.01 0.33 -3.41
CA THR A 688 -52.12 -0.30 -4.75
C THR A 688 -51.71 -1.75 -4.65
#